data_AF-A0A1Y3N132-F1
#
_entry.id   AF-A0A1Y3N132-F1
#
_cell.length_a   1.000
_cell.length_b   1.000
_cell.length_c   1.000
_cell.angle_alpha   90.00
_cell.angle_beta   90.00
_cell.angle_gamma   90.00
#
_symmetry.space_group_name_H-M   'P 1'
#
loop_
_entity.id
_entity.type
_entity.pdbx_description
1 polymer ?
#
loop_
_entity_poly.entity_id
_entity_poly.type
_entity_poly.pdbx_seq_one_letter_code
_entity_poly.pdbx_strand_id
1 'polypeptide(L)'
;MKLFVVLGILIIGILAVRANDEFNLTKECASEVSRYSDCLSGLNIYEIETKKQLDNFCSLFNQSKCKNFIDDISKTTYACTAKDETAYDDTYALEEILEIKMLYIMTCTKTKDGSYCPVSKMFRENYMNLKDQEQEKITDEQLKVITQDCKIEECNKNMTTMFSNYDLLLKMMSIMFGDYYENDNEPYFLSQLLDIIRDPNENNNNICREEYAKYAEFVEEIDKIDIESGEQFQQFCSVFDKPKYKYILDSMSTTEFVCTPSSNMLTKVLEGAETIVEIKINYLMYCAKDKKGNYCPVTDYAIIHYDIINETQDDITDEQLDVITKDCKNEECNERMLMIINSYDEYLRILSQIYDFNADYENNPYFMSQLLFGYQEFYKNKKCDAQDIYHQEKIDFCESDLVRFSECMTEINDITIDSETTINSFCYKINTSSKCEEFLYDIDNQRLSCFSVSNPNKDNFLAGMDIYKAKLQYLMYCSEDFDGNRCPVSDYIVNNYEEAIETKQDTLTEQQLEVIKNDCLDYQCYFHRNTVINIYNDYVTLYKEFIGDDVDEELNFAYNILKNYGAYYVERQCDSGGGGSFDFHSPSPECEVEYNKYSECMMELSEMITSLHTSNDIRKMCNIFSSTKCERIVNDIYSPKSNCFNTISSSQPNISDYFYGISMISVKLQYLTYCVKDPQGNMCPLSEMMTVNYEMETTDDEENDKTDNENDKDDGKDTDDIFDSPEELKVIADDCRISTCNFRMLLIKKYYEYLQNVLGSDEAISGDNVIMFIDNYLEGNCSGIDNSDSSLDTGIISSKSNSNDNDLINGNPTDACTAEVKKYQKCLSSFDPLEKIDSKEDINMFCSVMDAEPCKEFIDDINKSESACVSIQKPYLLDILSGGVTVAVRAQYQLYCAKDSSGKVCPVTQLLLDNYGQIDKLSEITPQQLEIITSDCKDSSCYARMTAFIEFSENIPKLKENLTTMTSNELIKEVVKNNIDFDVDSSISDLLNKVSSYYQSKECGTADNTISDENKFSSDVSSHLNPNINDYFIGLDYLSNKLNYLLYCSEDKDDNQCPISDYHFNCVEEINDTEQYTLTEKQLDIIKDDCRDDKCTNQRNIFFILLKYI
;
A
#
# COMPACT_ATOMS: atom_id res chain seq x y z
N MET A 1 -4.69 6.04 -11.08
CA MET A 1 -4.69 7.49 -11.47
C MET A 1 -4.96 8.49 -10.33
N LYS A 2 -5.89 8.25 -9.39
CA LYS A 2 -6.12 9.15 -8.22
C LYS A 2 -4.86 9.31 -7.34
N LEU A 3 -4.04 8.27 -7.19
CA LEU A 3 -2.83 8.30 -6.38
C LEU A 3 -1.64 9.01 -7.09
N PHE A 4 -1.40 8.69 -8.36
CA PHE A 4 -0.29 9.22 -9.17
C PHE A 4 -0.36 10.74 -9.42
N VAL A 5 -1.53 11.28 -9.77
CA VAL A 5 -1.67 12.74 -10.05
C VAL A 5 -1.56 13.59 -8.77
N VAL A 6 -1.93 13.02 -7.61
CA VAL A 6 -1.97 13.74 -6.32
C VAL A 6 -0.60 13.75 -5.64
N LEU A 7 0.18 12.67 -5.73
CA LEU A 7 1.53 12.59 -5.17
C LEU A 7 2.56 13.36 -6.00
N GLY A 8 2.53 13.26 -7.34
CA GLY A 8 3.56 13.90 -8.17
C GLY A 8 3.50 15.44 -8.18
N ILE A 9 2.30 16.03 -8.24
CA ILE A 9 2.17 17.50 -8.39
C ILE A 9 2.47 18.28 -7.08
N LEU A 10 2.33 17.64 -5.91
CA LEU A 10 2.78 18.20 -4.63
C LEU A 10 4.30 18.37 -4.57
N ILE A 11 5.02 17.48 -5.24
CA ILE A 11 6.49 17.37 -5.18
C ILE A 11 7.14 18.19 -6.30
N ILE A 12 6.49 18.41 -7.44
CA ILE A 12 7.00 19.27 -8.54
C ILE A 12 7.25 20.72 -8.10
N GLY A 13 6.39 21.27 -7.23
CA GLY A 13 6.60 22.60 -6.63
C GLY A 13 7.83 22.65 -5.71
N ILE A 14 8.17 21.50 -5.11
CA ILE A 14 9.34 21.31 -4.24
C ILE A 14 10.59 21.08 -5.09
N LEU A 15 10.55 20.19 -6.09
CA LEU A 15 11.62 19.94 -7.05
C LEU A 15 12.05 21.21 -7.81
N ALA A 16 11.13 22.00 -8.36
CA ALA A 16 11.49 23.19 -9.14
C ALA A 16 12.12 24.31 -8.29
N VAL A 17 11.81 24.38 -6.99
CA VAL A 17 12.37 25.37 -6.06
C VAL A 17 13.61 24.85 -5.33
N ARG A 18 13.81 23.52 -5.25
CA ARG A 18 14.82 22.88 -4.38
C ARG A 18 15.73 21.83 -5.05
N ALA A 19 15.63 21.61 -6.36
CA ALA A 19 16.40 20.62 -7.14
C ALA A 19 17.93 20.73 -7.06
N ASN A 20 18.50 21.80 -6.49
CA ASN A 20 19.95 21.90 -6.26
C ASN A 20 20.38 21.65 -4.82
N ASP A 21 19.46 21.66 -3.85
CA ASP A 21 19.79 21.58 -2.41
C ASP A 21 19.24 20.32 -1.72
N GLU A 22 18.19 19.66 -2.27
CA GLU A 22 17.53 18.50 -1.63
C GLU A 22 17.68 17.16 -2.36
N PHE A 23 17.91 17.15 -3.68
CA PHE A 23 18.10 15.94 -4.49
C PHE A 23 19.51 15.89 -5.06
N ASN A 24 20.18 14.74 -4.99
CA ASN A 24 21.51 14.48 -5.53
C ASN A 24 21.44 14.17 -7.04
N LEU A 25 20.81 15.08 -7.79
CA LEU A 25 20.68 14.93 -9.24
C LEU A 25 22.05 14.97 -9.92
N THR A 26 22.23 14.15 -10.96
CA THR A 26 23.40 14.31 -11.84
C THR A 26 23.39 15.70 -12.45
N LYS A 27 24.57 16.22 -12.78
CA LYS A 27 24.70 17.58 -13.32
C LYS A 27 23.88 17.76 -14.60
N GLU A 28 23.83 16.72 -15.41
CA GLU A 28 23.04 16.62 -16.62
C GLU A 28 21.53 16.65 -16.31
N CYS A 29 21.05 15.84 -15.37
CA CYS A 29 19.64 15.85 -14.95
C CYS A 29 19.23 17.18 -14.29
N ALA A 30 20.02 17.69 -13.35
CA ALA A 30 19.79 18.99 -12.71
C ALA A 30 19.68 20.13 -13.73
N SER A 31 20.51 20.10 -14.79
CA SER A 31 20.43 21.07 -15.88
C SER A 31 19.14 20.94 -16.71
N GLU A 32 18.61 19.73 -16.87
CA GLU A 32 17.33 19.50 -17.54
C GLU A 32 16.14 19.93 -16.68
N VAL A 33 16.11 19.53 -15.40
CA VAL A 33 15.08 19.94 -14.43
C VAL A 33 15.05 21.47 -14.30
N SER A 34 16.21 22.11 -14.16
CA SER A 34 16.32 23.58 -14.08
C SER A 34 15.76 24.27 -15.31
N ARG A 35 15.95 23.69 -16.51
CA ARG A 35 15.39 24.23 -17.76
C ARG A 35 13.85 24.24 -17.77
N TYR A 36 13.21 23.37 -16.99
CA TYR A 36 11.75 23.27 -16.86
C TYR A 36 11.19 23.95 -15.62
N SER A 37 12.02 24.24 -14.60
CA SER A 37 11.62 24.79 -13.30
C SER A 37 10.65 25.98 -13.34
N ASP A 38 10.89 26.97 -14.21
CA ASP A 38 10.01 28.14 -14.35
C ASP A 38 8.61 27.78 -14.87
N CYS A 39 8.52 26.74 -15.71
CA CYS A 39 7.25 26.20 -16.17
C CYS A 39 6.56 25.43 -15.05
N LEU A 40 7.30 24.50 -14.44
CA LEU A 40 6.81 23.55 -13.44
C LEU A 40 6.36 24.23 -12.15
N SER A 41 7.08 25.26 -11.68
CA SER A 41 6.67 26.09 -10.53
C SER A 41 5.34 26.84 -10.73
N GLY A 42 4.84 26.93 -11.97
CA GLY A 42 3.52 27.47 -12.28
C GLY A 42 2.38 26.46 -12.13
N LEU A 43 2.68 25.16 -12.02
CA LEU A 43 1.70 24.09 -11.87
C LEU A 43 1.29 24.01 -10.40
N ASN A 44 0.25 24.76 -10.02
CA ASN A 44 -0.41 24.61 -8.73
C ASN A 44 -1.71 23.81 -8.91
N ILE A 45 -1.58 22.51 -9.17
CA ILE A 45 -2.72 21.65 -9.51
C ILE A 45 -2.58 20.34 -8.74
N TYR A 46 -3.10 20.30 -7.52
CA TYR A 46 -3.08 19.08 -6.71
C TYR A 46 -3.93 17.94 -7.31
N GLU A 47 -4.95 18.28 -8.10
CA GLU A 47 -5.71 17.33 -8.91
C GLU A 47 -6.45 18.07 -10.04
N ILE A 48 -6.54 17.47 -11.22
CA ILE A 48 -7.46 17.97 -12.26
C ILE A 48 -8.80 17.28 -12.04
N GLU A 49 -9.75 17.96 -11.40
CA GLU A 49 -11.10 17.42 -11.16
C GLU A 49 -12.16 18.10 -12.01
N THR A 50 -11.78 19.19 -12.69
CA THR A 50 -12.72 20.00 -13.45
C THR A 50 -12.12 20.37 -14.78
N LYS A 51 -12.99 20.52 -15.78
CA LYS A 51 -12.60 21.07 -17.08
C LYS A 51 -11.90 22.43 -16.94
N LYS A 52 -12.26 23.23 -15.93
CA LYS A 52 -11.62 24.52 -15.65
C LYS A 52 -10.17 24.36 -15.18
N GLN A 53 -9.89 23.41 -14.28
CA GLN A 53 -8.51 23.07 -13.88
C GLN A 53 -7.70 22.56 -15.08
N LEU A 54 -8.31 21.75 -15.94
CA LEU A 54 -7.67 21.26 -17.16
C LEU A 54 -7.36 22.39 -18.16
N ASP A 55 -8.29 23.33 -18.32
CA ASP A 55 -8.09 24.52 -19.15
C ASP A 55 -6.98 25.41 -18.58
N ASN A 56 -6.93 25.56 -17.25
CA ASN A 56 -5.86 26.27 -16.57
C ASN A 56 -4.50 25.57 -16.79
N PHE A 57 -4.44 24.24 -16.63
CA PHE A 57 -3.25 23.43 -16.92
C PHE A 57 -2.74 23.70 -18.34
N CYS A 58 -3.58 23.54 -19.37
CA CYS A 58 -3.18 23.80 -20.75
C CYS A 58 -2.82 25.27 -21.02
N SER A 59 -3.41 26.22 -20.26
CA SER A 59 -3.11 27.64 -20.42
C SER A 59 -1.69 28.00 -19.96
N LEU A 60 -1.17 27.31 -18.93
CA LEU A 60 0.17 27.52 -18.38
C LEU A 60 1.25 27.30 -19.43
N PHE A 61 1.09 26.26 -20.25
CA PHE A 61 2.03 25.92 -21.32
C PHE A 61 2.07 26.92 -22.48
N ASN A 62 1.09 27.83 -22.59
CA ASN A 62 1.15 28.93 -23.57
C ASN A 62 2.00 30.11 -23.08
N GLN A 63 2.41 30.11 -21.81
CA GLN A 63 3.25 31.16 -21.26
C GLN A 63 4.69 31.01 -21.76
N SER A 64 5.38 32.13 -21.99
CA SER A 64 6.75 32.12 -22.52
C SER A 64 7.74 31.34 -21.63
N LYS A 65 7.46 31.24 -20.33
CA LYS A 65 8.25 30.47 -19.37
C LYS A 65 8.21 28.95 -19.59
N CYS A 66 7.18 28.44 -20.27
CA CYS A 66 7.05 27.03 -20.63
C CYS A 66 7.63 26.67 -22.00
N LYS A 67 8.22 27.63 -22.72
CA LYS A 67 8.70 27.41 -24.08
C LYS A 67 9.71 26.26 -24.17
N ASN A 68 10.66 26.16 -23.25
CA ASN A 68 11.67 25.10 -23.27
C ASN A 68 11.04 23.71 -23.06
N PHE A 69 10.05 23.59 -22.17
CA PHE A 69 9.35 22.33 -21.93
C PHE A 69 8.57 21.90 -23.18
N ILE A 70 7.88 22.84 -23.84
CA ILE A 70 7.12 22.58 -25.06
C ILE A 70 8.01 22.25 -26.26
N ASP A 71 9.14 22.95 -26.44
CA ASP A 71 10.10 22.65 -27.50
C ASP A 71 10.69 21.23 -27.31
N ASP A 72 10.75 20.74 -26.07
CA ASP A 72 11.26 19.42 -25.70
C ASP A 72 10.19 18.33 -25.57
N ILE A 73 8.92 18.66 -25.82
CA ILE A 73 7.81 17.71 -25.62
C ILE A 73 8.00 16.44 -26.44
N SER A 74 8.56 16.56 -27.65
CA SER A 74 8.78 15.47 -28.60
C SER A 74 10.14 14.78 -28.49
N LYS A 75 10.98 15.17 -27.51
CA LYS A 75 12.26 14.50 -27.26
C LYS A 75 12.02 13.24 -26.44
N THR A 76 12.60 12.13 -26.88
CA THR A 76 12.56 10.82 -26.20
C THR A 76 13.88 10.48 -25.50
N THR A 77 14.86 11.38 -25.55
CA THR A 77 16.14 11.27 -24.85
C THR A 77 16.16 12.27 -23.71
N TYR A 78 16.45 11.79 -22.51
CA TYR A 78 16.46 12.61 -21.29
C TYR A 78 17.87 12.60 -20.68
N ALA A 79 18.26 13.75 -20.15
CA ALA A 79 19.47 13.90 -19.35
C ALA A 79 19.31 13.19 -18.00
N CYS A 80 18.07 13.11 -17.48
CA CYS A 80 17.70 12.35 -16.29
C CYS A 80 17.53 10.84 -16.53
N THR A 81 17.86 10.31 -17.72
CA THR A 81 17.92 8.86 -17.90
C THR A 81 19.16 8.36 -17.16
N ALA A 82 18.95 7.75 -16.00
CA ALA A 82 20.00 7.08 -15.23
C ALA A 82 20.75 6.11 -16.16
N LYS A 83 22.03 6.38 -16.40
CA LYS A 83 22.91 5.43 -17.12
C LYS A 83 23.48 4.37 -16.19
N ASP A 84 23.48 4.68 -14.90
CA ASP A 84 23.86 3.82 -13.80
C ASP A 84 22.63 3.79 -12.86
N GLU A 85 22.17 2.61 -12.46
CA GLU A 85 20.96 2.36 -11.65
C GLU A 85 20.97 3.08 -10.28
N THR A 86 22.09 3.69 -9.89
CA THR A 86 22.31 4.32 -8.59
C THR A 86 21.75 5.74 -8.45
N ALA A 87 21.21 6.35 -9.51
CA ALA A 87 20.70 7.72 -9.47
C ALA A 87 19.17 7.74 -9.24
N TYR A 88 18.71 7.21 -8.10
CA TYR A 88 17.28 7.18 -7.74
C TYR A 88 16.62 8.56 -7.89
N ASP A 89 17.31 9.62 -7.47
CA ASP A 89 16.82 11.01 -7.61
C ASP A 89 16.65 11.43 -9.09
N ASP A 90 17.53 10.96 -10.00
CA ASP A 90 17.38 11.22 -11.44
C ASP A 90 16.18 10.45 -12.01
N THR A 91 16.02 9.19 -11.60
CA THR A 91 14.89 8.33 -11.99
C THR A 91 13.56 8.95 -11.55
N TYR A 92 13.49 9.41 -10.31
CA TYR A 92 12.32 10.10 -9.75
C TYR A 92 12.06 11.44 -10.46
N ALA A 93 13.09 12.26 -10.70
CA ALA A 93 12.94 13.49 -11.46
C ALA A 93 12.49 13.24 -12.92
N LEU A 94 12.93 12.14 -13.52
CA LEU A 94 12.52 11.72 -14.85
C LEU A 94 11.06 11.25 -14.87
N GLU A 95 10.63 10.46 -13.87
CA GLU A 95 9.24 10.04 -13.68
C GLU A 95 8.29 11.24 -13.77
N GLU A 96 8.50 12.24 -12.94
CA GLU A 96 7.70 13.48 -12.88
C GLU A 96 7.68 14.23 -14.22
N ILE A 97 8.84 14.34 -14.89
CA ILE A 97 8.93 14.96 -16.21
C ILE A 97 8.08 14.19 -17.22
N LEU A 98 8.15 12.86 -17.21
CA LEU A 98 7.40 12.00 -18.12
C LEU A 98 5.90 12.10 -17.88
N GLU A 99 5.44 12.07 -16.63
CA GLU A 99 4.03 12.21 -16.27
C GLU A 99 3.44 13.53 -16.80
N ILE A 100 4.11 14.66 -16.56
CA ILE A 100 3.64 15.96 -17.02
C ILE A 100 3.64 16.03 -18.55
N LYS A 101 4.67 15.48 -19.20
CA LYS A 101 4.73 15.43 -20.68
C LYS A 101 3.57 14.61 -21.25
N MET A 102 3.30 13.44 -20.68
CA MET A 102 2.21 12.58 -21.12
C MET A 102 0.86 13.24 -20.88
N LEU A 103 0.63 13.83 -19.70
CA LEU A 103 -0.59 14.58 -19.41
C LEU A 103 -0.78 15.76 -20.39
N TYR A 104 0.29 16.50 -20.69
CA TYR A 104 0.25 17.56 -21.70
C TYR A 104 -0.07 17.02 -23.11
N ILE A 105 0.58 15.94 -23.54
CA ILE A 105 0.34 15.33 -24.85
C ILE A 105 -1.13 14.89 -24.95
N MET A 106 -1.61 14.18 -23.93
CA MET A 106 -2.95 13.64 -23.86
C MET A 106 -4.03 14.70 -23.80
N THR A 107 -3.78 15.90 -23.27
CA THR A 107 -4.85 16.86 -23.01
C THR A 107 -4.71 18.18 -23.76
N CYS A 108 -3.49 18.65 -24.01
CA CYS A 108 -3.25 20.02 -24.45
C CYS A 108 -2.73 20.15 -25.89
N THR A 109 -2.36 19.06 -26.56
CA THR A 109 -1.79 19.16 -27.91
C THR A 109 -2.79 19.63 -28.94
N LYS A 110 -2.28 20.43 -29.88
CA LYS A 110 -3.05 21.08 -30.94
C LYS A 110 -2.40 20.78 -32.28
N THR A 111 -3.21 20.80 -33.33
CA THR A 111 -2.72 20.78 -34.70
C THR A 111 -2.20 22.17 -35.11
N LYS A 112 -1.51 22.25 -36.25
CA LYS A 112 -1.05 23.51 -36.87
C LYS A 112 -2.13 24.59 -37.02
N ASP A 113 -3.41 24.25 -37.09
CA ASP A 113 -4.50 25.24 -37.19
C ASP A 113 -4.98 25.79 -35.83
N GLY A 114 -4.42 25.29 -34.72
CA GLY A 114 -4.75 25.66 -33.36
C GLY A 114 -5.93 24.88 -32.74
N SER A 115 -6.57 23.98 -33.49
CA SER A 115 -7.54 23.02 -32.95
C SER A 115 -6.84 21.90 -32.18
N TYR A 116 -7.51 21.29 -31.20
CA TYR A 116 -6.95 20.18 -30.42
C TYR A 116 -6.80 18.91 -31.27
N CYS A 117 -5.76 18.13 -31.01
CA CYS A 117 -5.63 16.79 -31.58
C CYS A 117 -6.85 15.93 -31.19
N PRO A 118 -7.35 15.03 -32.06
CA PRO A 118 -8.55 14.24 -31.78
C PRO A 118 -8.56 13.54 -30.41
N VAL A 119 -7.46 12.88 -30.01
CA VAL A 119 -7.34 12.23 -28.69
C VAL A 119 -7.39 13.28 -27.58
N SER A 120 -6.66 14.39 -27.71
CA SER A 120 -6.68 15.47 -26.73
C SER A 120 -8.02 16.15 -26.57
N LYS A 121 -8.76 16.28 -27.68
CA LYS A 121 -10.12 16.78 -27.67
C LYS A 121 -11.04 15.83 -26.91
N MET A 122 -10.96 14.53 -27.19
CA MET A 122 -11.77 13.51 -26.52
C MET A 122 -11.50 13.48 -25.00
N PHE A 123 -10.23 13.48 -24.59
CA PHE A 123 -9.87 13.57 -23.17
C PHE A 123 -10.43 14.83 -22.52
N ARG A 124 -10.27 16.01 -23.14
CA ARG A 124 -10.79 17.27 -22.58
C ARG A 124 -12.32 17.32 -22.50
N GLU A 125 -13.01 16.68 -23.42
CA GLU A 125 -14.47 16.66 -23.46
C GLU A 125 -15.07 15.61 -22.51
N ASN A 126 -14.34 14.52 -22.23
CA ASN A 126 -14.83 13.38 -21.47
C ASN A 126 -14.03 13.06 -20.19
N TYR A 127 -13.12 13.93 -19.75
CA TYR A 127 -12.20 13.67 -18.64
C TYR A 127 -12.85 13.05 -17.40
N MET A 128 -14.01 13.58 -16.97
CA MET A 128 -14.74 13.04 -15.82
C MET A 128 -15.37 11.68 -16.10
N ASN A 129 -15.94 11.49 -17.29
CA ASN A 129 -16.59 10.23 -17.67
C ASN A 129 -15.58 9.09 -17.89
N LEU A 130 -14.35 9.42 -18.31
CA LEU A 130 -13.25 8.45 -18.45
C LEU A 130 -12.64 8.08 -17.09
N LYS A 131 -12.85 8.88 -16.03
CA LYS A 131 -12.38 8.62 -14.66
C LYS A 131 -13.27 7.58 -13.95
N ASP A 132 -14.57 7.56 -14.26
CA ASP A 132 -15.58 6.79 -13.52
C ASP A 132 -16.04 5.50 -14.24
N GLN A 133 -15.56 5.25 -15.46
CA GLN A 133 -15.91 4.04 -16.20
C GLN A 133 -14.66 3.18 -16.41
N GLU A 134 -14.54 2.11 -15.62
CA GLU A 134 -13.71 0.95 -15.95
C GLU A 134 -14.27 0.33 -17.24
N GLN A 135 -13.84 0.85 -18.39
CA GLN A 135 -14.26 0.32 -19.68
C GLN A 135 -13.32 -0.82 -20.08
N GLU A 136 -13.76 -2.06 -19.90
CA GLU A 136 -12.99 -3.26 -20.28
C GLU A 136 -12.45 -3.25 -21.72
N LYS A 137 -13.04 -2.46 -22.64
CA LYS A 137 -12.67 -2.39 -24.06
C LYS A 137 -12.72 -0.96 -24.61
N ILE A 138 -11.77 -0.61 -25.49
CA ILE A 138 -11.83 0.58 -26.34
C ILE A 138 -13.11 0.53 -27.18
N THR A 139 -13.97 1.53 -27.01
CA THR A 139 -15.20 1.71 -27.79
C THR A 139 -14.90 2.05 -29.25
N ASP A 140 -15.81 1.73 -30.17
CA ASP A 140 -15.72 2.12 -31.59
C ASP A 140 -15.49 3.63 -31.78
N GLU A 141 -16.02 4.46 -30.87
CA GLU A 141 -15.83 5.90 -30.88
C GLU A 141 -14.39 6.29 -30.51
N GLN A 142 -13.84 5.74 -29.42
CA GLN A 142 -12.44 5.94 -29.03
C GLN A 142 -11.49 5.43 -30.11
N LEU A 143 -11.72 4.24 -30.68
CA LEU A 143 -10.91 3.69 -31.77
C LEU A 143 -10.93 4.61 -33.00
N LYS A 144 -12.10 5.16 -33.33
CA LYS A 144 -12.24 6.13 -34.42
C LYS A 144 -11.49 7.43 -34.13
N VAL A 145 -11.51 7.92 -32.89
CA VAL A 145 -10.74 9.10 -32.45
C VAL A 145 -9.23 8.84 -32.59
N ILE A 146 -8.74 7.72 -32.08
CA ILE A 146 -7.32 7.32 -32.20
C ILE A 146 -6.92 7.22 -33.67
N THR A 147 -7.74 6.55 -34.51
CA THR A 147 -7.49 6.43 -35.96
C THR A 147 -7.47 7.79 -36.66
N GLN A 148 -8.25 8.76 -36.20
CA GLN A 148 -8.23 10.14 -36.74
C GLN A 148 -6.96 10.87 -36.31
N ASP A 149 -6.52 10.69 -35.08
CA ASP A 149 -5.29 11.25 -34.53
C ASP A 149 -4.06 10.77 -35.31
N CYS A 150 -3.99 9.45 -35.59
CA CYS A 150 -2.94 8.84 -36.40
C CYS A 150 -2.85 9.38 -37.85
N LYS A 151 -3.96 9.91 -38.39
CA LYS A 151 -3.99 10.51 -39.74
C LYS A 151 -3.45 11.93 -39.79
N ILE A 152 -3.34 12.59 -38.64
CA ILE A 152 -2.81 13.95 -38.52
C ILE A 152 -1.35 13.83 -38.08
N GLU A 153 -0.42 14.11 -39.00
CA GLU A 153 1.02 13.86 -38.81
C GLU A 153 1.59 14.38 -37.47
N GLU A 154 1.23 15.59 -37.06
CA GLU A 154 1.67 16.19 -35.79
C GLU A 154 1.08 15.49 -34.56
N CYS A 155 -0.21 15.13 -34.60
CA CYS A 155 -0.87 14.42 -33.51
C CYS A 155 -0.35 12.98 -33.40
N ASN A 156 -0.16 12.30 -34.54
CA ASN A 156 0.50 10.99 -34.60
C ASN A 156 1.93 11.02 -34.02
N LYS A 157 2.70 12.08 -34.30
CA LYS A 157 4.02 12.27 -33.71
C LYS A 157 3.94 12.42 -32.18
N ASN A 158 2.97 13.19 -31.69
CA ASN A 158 2.76 13.36 -30.25
C ASN A 158 2.36 12.03 -29.59
N MET A 159 1.46 11.25 -30.20
CA MET A 159 1.09 9.91 -29.71
C MET A 159 2.29 8.96 -29.68
N THR A 160 3.10 8.93 -30.75
CA THR A 160 4.33 8.13 -30.78
C THR A 160 5.30 8.52 -29.66
N THR A 161 5.38 9.82 -29.37
CA THR A 161 6.19 10.34 -28.26
C THR A 161 5.62 9.90 -26.91
N MET A 162 4.29 9.95 -26.75
CA MET A 162 3.62 9.52 -25.52
C MET A 162 3.89 8.04 -25.22
N PHE A 163 3.83 7.14 -26.21
CA PHE A 163 4.23 5.73 -26.00
C PHE A 163 5.69 5.58 -25.63
N SER A 164 6.59 6.29 -26.31
CA SER A 164 8.01 6.24 -25.96
C SER A 164 8.30 6.78 -24.56
N ASN A 165 7.54 7.77 -24.09
CA ASN A 165 7.65 8.30 -22.74
C ASN A 165 7.06 7.32 -21.72
N TYR A 166 6.00 6.62 -22.08
CA TYR A 166 5.37 5.62 -21.24
C TYR A 166 6.26 4.39 -21.04
N ASP A 167 6.83 3.85 -22.12
CA ASP A 167 7.80 2.75 -22.04
C ASP A 167 8.98 3.12 -21.14
N LEU A 168 9.40 4.40 -21.18
CA LEU A 168 10.45 4.89 -20.31
C LEU A 168 9.97 5.04 -18.86
N LEU A 169 8.74 5.50 -18.64
CA LEU A 169 8.14 5.58 -17.30
C LEU A 169 8.06 4.21 -16.66
N LEU A 170 7.57 3.19 -17.37
CA LEU A 170 7.52 1.81 -16.87
C LEU A 170 8.90 1.29 -16.46
N LYS A 171 9.93 1.59 -17.24
CA LYS A 171 11.31 1.27 -16.86
C LYS A 171 11.74 1.99 -15.58
N MET A 172 11.37 3.26 -15.42
CA MET A 172 11.69 4.01 -14.19
C MET A 172 10.94 3.44 -12.99
N MET A 173 9.66 3.10 -13.14
CA MET A 173 8.84 2.49 -12.09
C MET A 173 9.42 1.14 -11.65
N SER A 174 9.79 0.28 -12.60
CA SER A 174 10.47 -0.99 -12.31
C SER A 174 11.79 -0.79 -11.57
N ILE A 175 12.58 0.25 -11.91
CA ILE A 175 13.81 0.58 -11.16
C ILE A 175 13.49 1.09 -9.73
N MET A 176 12.44 1.89 -9.54
CA MET A 176 12.11 2.50 -8.23
C MET A 176 11.44 1.52 -7.27
N PHE A 177 10.61 0.62 -7.77
CA PHE A 177 9.78 -0.29 -6.96
C PHE A 177 10.23 -1.76 -7.03
N GLY A 178 11.28 -2.06 -7.79
CA GLY A 178 11.76 -3.42 -8.02
C GLY A 178 10.78 -4.27 -8.84
N ASP A 179 10.89 -5.59 -8.72
CA ASP A 179 10.08 -6.58 -9.46
C ASP A 179 8.59 -6.58 -9.07
N TYR A 180 8.21 -5.86 -8.00
CA TYR A 180 6.85 -5.84 -7.43
C TYR A 180 5.90 -4.81 -8.06
N TYR A 181 6.26 -4.20 -9.19
CA TYR A 181 5.33 -3.29 -9.86
C TYR A 181 4.27 -4.07 -10.65
N GLU A 182 3.29 -4.62 -9.94
CA GLU A 182 2.03 -5.12 -10.52
C GLU A 182 1.17 -3.94 -10.97
N ASN A 183 0.67 -4.05 -12.20
CA ASN A 183 0.30 -2.92 -13.03
C ASN A 183 -1.13 -2.40 -12.80
N ASP A 184 -1.66 -2.60 -11.59
CA ASP A 184 -3.10 -2.54 -11.31
C ASP A 184 -3.66 -1.11 -11.22
N ASN A 185 -2.77 -0.11 -11.10
CA ASN A 185 -3.15 1.29 -10.92
C ASN A 185 -3.01 2.18 -12.19
N GLU A 186 -2.66 1.59 -13.33
CA GLU A 186 -2.55 2.29 -14.61
C GLU A 186 -3.90 2.87 -15.06
N PRO A 187 -3.91 4.05 -15.72
CA PRO A 187 -5.10 4.47 -16.45
C PRO A 187 -5.42 3.42 -17.52
N TYR A 188 -6.50 2.67 -17.32
CA TYR A 188 -6.95 1.55 -18.18
C TYR A 188 -6.95 1.87 -19.69
N PHE A 189 -7.15 3.15 -20.05
CA PHE A 189 -7.09 3.62 -21.43
C PHE A 189 -5.67 3.65 -22.03
N LEU A 190 -4.62 3.94 -21.23
CA LEU A 190 -3.23 3.96 -21.69
C LEU A 190 -2.70 2.56 -21.95
N SER A 191 -2.95 1.62 -21.03
CA SER A 191 -2.56 0.22 -21.17
C SER A 191 -3.15 -0.40 -22.44
N GLN A 192 -4.45 -0.19 -22.67
CA GLN A 192 -5.13 -0.62 -23.90
C GLN A 192 -4.59 0.03 -25.19
N LEU A 193 -4.02 1.23 -25.11
CA LEU A 193 -3.46 1.93 -26.26
C LEU A 193 -2.08 1.39 -26.63
N LEU A 194 -1.31 0.91 -25.65
CA LEU A 194 -0.01 0.26 -25.84
C LEU A 194 -0.19 -1.14 -26.41
N ASP A 195 -1.22 -1.84 -25.97
CA ASP A 195 -1.67 -3.14 -26.51
C ASP A 195 -1.93 -3.13 -28.03
N ILE A 196 -2.10 -1.95 -28.63
CA ILE A 196 -2.36 -1.77 -30.06
C ILE A 196 -1.05 -1.55 -30.86
N ILE A 197 0.06 -1.11 -30.24
CA ILE A 197 1.10 -0.38 -30.99
C ILE A 197 2.48 -1.03 -31.12
N ARG A 198 2.90 -2.02 -30.32
CA ARG A 198 4.12 -2.81 -30.67
C ARG A 198 4.36 -3.99 -29.74
N ASP A 199 4.22 -5.19 -30.28
CA ASP A 199 4.80 -6.39 -29.70
C ASP A 199 5.71 -7.07 -30.75
N PRO A 200 7.01 -7.29 -30.49
CA PRO A 200 7.88 -8.03 -31.42
C PRO A 200 7.37 -9.46 -31.69
N ASN A 201 6.53 -10.01 -30.80
CA ASN A 201 5.80 -11.26 -30.91
C ASN A 201 4.30 -11.06 -31.19
N GLU A 202 3.89 -9.89 -31.71
CA GLU A 202 2.49 -9.52 -31.99
C GLU A 202 1.73 -10.60 -32.76
N ASN A 203 2.38 -11.33 -33.67
CA ASN A 203 1.73 -12.45 -34.34
C ASN A 203 1.37 -13.61 -33.39
N ASN A 204 2.28 -14.00 -32.49
CA ASN A 204 2.01 -15.06 -31.51
C ASN A 204 0.97 -14.59 -30.50
N ASN A 205 1.07 -13.34 -30.05
CA ASN A 205 0.15 -12.77 -29.08
C ASN A 205 -1.24 -12.49 -29.67
N ASN A 206 -1.33 -12.12 -30.95
CA ASN A 206 -2.61 -12.06 -31.66
C ASN A 206 -3.22 -13.44 -31.84
N ILE A 207 -2.41 -14.48 -32.11
CA ILE A 207 -2.92 -15.86 -32.11
C ILE A 207 -3.46 -16.23 -30.72
N CYS A 208 -2.78 -15.86 -29.63
CA CYS A 208 -3.28 -16.10 -28.27
C CYS A 208 -4.57 -15.33 -27.99
N ARG A 209 -4.65 -14.04 -28.34
CA ARG A 209 -5.85 -13.21 -28.17
C ARG A 209 -7.02 -13.74 -29.00
N GLU A 210 -6.78 -14.11 -30.25
CA GLU A 210 -7.81 -14.69 -31.13
C GLU A 210 -8.26 -16.06 -30.63
N GLU A 211 -7.37 -16.86 -30.05
CA GLU A 211 -7.70 -18.13 -29.43
C GLU A 211 -8.50 -17.91 -28.14
N TYR A 212 -8.04 -17.07 -27.21
CA TYR A 212 -8.73 -16.68 -25.98
C TYR A 212 -10.13 -16.09 -26.24
N ALA A 213 -10.27 -15.24 -27.26
CA ALA A 213 -11.54 -14.66 -27.65
C ALA A 213 -12.59 -15.72 -28.03
N LYS A 214 -12.17 -16.94 -28.43
CA LYS A 214 -13.09 -18.07 -28.64
C LYS A 214 -13.59 -18.66 -27.33
N TYR A 215 -12.91 -18.46 -26.21
CA TYR A 215 -13.30 -18.97 -24.89
C TYR A 215 -13.94 -17.89 -24.00
N ALA A 216 -13.82 -16.59 -24.31
CA ALA A 216 -14.31 -15.51 -23.45
C ALA A 216 -15.81 -15.63 -23.03
N GLU A 217 -16.73 -15.91 -23.96
CA GLU A 217 -18.16 -16.11 -23.62
C GLU A 217 -18.39 -17.38 -22.78
N PHE A 218 -17.47 -18.33 -22.85
CA PHE A 218 -17.53 -19.56 -22.08
C PHE A 218 -16.96 -19.36 -20.67
N VAL A 219 -15.80 -18.72 -20.54
CA VAL A 219 -15.18 -18.34 -19.26
C VAL A 219 -16.14 -17.50 -18.43
N GLU A 220 -16.73 -16.45 -19.01
CA GLU A 220 -17.71 -15.59 -18.32
C GLU A 220 -18.98 -16.33 -17.87
N GLU A 221 -19.30 -17.48 -18.48
CA GLU A 221 -20.43 -18.32 -18.07
C GLU A 221 -20.04 -19.31 -16.95
N ILE A 222 -18.78 -19.74 -16.93
CA ILE A 222 -18.19 -20.61 -15.91
C ILE A 222 -17.90 -19.83 -14.63
N ASP A 223 -17.34 -18.61 -14.71
CA ASP A 223 -17.01 -17.77 -13.54
C ASP A 223 -18.24 -17.40 -12.70
N LYS A 224 -19.45 -17.55 -13.26
CA LYS A 224 -20.72 -17.38 -12.53
C LYS A 224 -21.12 -18.59 -11.70
N ILE A 225 -20.37 -19.69 -11.78
CA ILE A 225 -20.63 -20.96 -11.11
C ILE A 225 -19.55 -21.14 -10.05
N ASP A 226 -19.88 -20.75 -8.83
CA ASP A 226 -19.08 -21.10 -7.67
C ASP A 226 -19.28 -22.59 -7.35
N ILE A 227 -18.20 -23.35 -7.19
CA ILE A 227 -18.25 -24.80 -6.97
C ILE A 227 -17.97 -25.07 -5.50
N GLU A 228 -19.02 -25.14 -4.69
CA GLU A 228 -18.93 -25.43 -3.26
C GLU A 228 -19.59 -26.77 -2.90
N SER A 229 -20.19 -27.46 -3.88
CA SER A 229 -20.98 -28.67 -3.64
C SER A 229 -21.13 -29.57 -4.88
N GLY A 230 -21.51 -30.82 -4.62
CA GLY A 230 -21.88 -31.79 -5.65
C GLY A 230 -22.95 -31.31 -6.65
N GLU A 231 -23.89 -30.46 -6.23
CA GLU A 231 -24.92 -29.91 -7.12
C GLU A 231 -24.36 -28.87 -8.08
N GLN A 232 -23.44 -28.01 -7.60
CA GLN A 232 -22.76 -27.02 -8.44
C GLN A 232 -21.87 -27.68 -9.50
N PHE A 233 -21.28 -28.86 -9.25
CA PHE A 233 -20.59 -29.63 -10.30
C PHE A 233 -21.51 -30.02 -11.45
N GLN A 234 -22.75 -30.42 -11.16
CA GLN A 234 -23.70 -30.74 -12.24
C GLN A 234 -24.04 -29.48 -13.06
N GLN A 235 -24.12 -28.32 -12.40
CA GLN A 235 -24.30 -27.05 -13.09
C GLN A 235 -23.10 -26.70 -13.97
N PHE A 236 -21.88 -26.79 -13.42
CA PHE A 236 -20.61 -26.63 -14.14
C PHE A 236 -20.54 -27.55 -15.37
N CYS A 237 -20.77 -28.85 -15.19
CA CYS A 237 -20.77 -29.83 -16.29
C CYS A 237 -21.86 -29.56 -17.33
N SER A 238 -23.03 -29.04 -16.92
CA SER A 238 -24.11 -28.74 -17.85
C SER A 238 -23.80 -27.59 -18.81
N VAL A 239 -22.84 -26.72 -18.48
CA VAL A 239 -22.35 -25.68 -19.40
C VAL A 239 -21.76 -26.33 -20.65
N PHE A 240 -20.93 -27.35 -20.48
CA PHE A 240 -20.28 -28.07 -21.57
C PHE A 240 -21.26 -28.85 -22.48
N ASP A 241 -22.41 -29.27 -21.94
CA ASP A 241 -23.46 -29.93 -22.73
C ASP A 241 -24.19 -28.96 -23.69
N LYS A 242 -24.02 -27.65 -23.54
CA LYS A 242 -24.65 -26.66 -24.42
C LYS A 242 -24.06 -26.78 -25.83
N PRO A 243 -24.89 -26.93 -26.88
CA PRO A 243 -24.40 -27.11 -28.25
C PRO A 243 -23.45 -26.01 -28.74
N LYS A 244 -23.55 -24.78 -28.18
CA LYS A 244 -22.66 -23.66 -28.52
C LYS A 244 -21.22 -23.92 -28.10
N TYR A 245 -20.95 -24.68 -27.03
CA TYR A 245 -19.61 -24.92 -26.49
C TYR A 245 -18.98 -26.25 -26.90
N LYS A 246 -19.61 -26.98 -27.82
CA LYS A 246 -19.07 -28.27 -28.28
C LYS A 246 -17.67 -28.18 -28.88
N TYR A 247 -17.31 -27.05 -29.50
CA TYR A 247 -15.96 -26.84 -30.05
C TYR A 247 -14.89 -26.72 -28.95
N ILE A 248 -15.26 -26.24 -27.75
CA ILE A 248 -14.38 -26.14 -26.58
C ILE A 248 -14.07 -27.53 -26.05
N LEU A 249 -15.07 -28.42 -26.02
CA LEU A 249 -14.84 -29.83 -25.68
C LEU A 249 -13.90 -30.53 -26.66
N ASP A 250 -14.09 -30.27 -27.95
CA ASP A 250 -13.22 -30.83 -28.98
C ASP A 250 -11.77 -30.30 -28.82
N SER A 251 -11.56 -29.04 -28.43
CA SER A 251 -10.22 -28.48 -28.18
C SER A 251 -9.60 -28.96 -26.86
N MET A 252 -10.38 -29.06 -25.79
CA MET A 252 -9.97 -29.59 -24.48
C MET A 252 -9.56 -31.07 -24.54
N SER A 253 -10.04 -31.82 -25.53
CA SER A 253 -9.64 -33.22 -25.75
C SER A 253 -8.24 -33.38 -26.40
N THR A 254 -7.58 -32.29 -26.76
CA THR A 254 -6.23 -32.29 -27.34
C THR A 254 -5.17 -31.91 -26.30
N THR A 255 -3.96 -32.44 -26.45
CA THR A 255 -2.84 -32.22 -25.52
C THR A 255 -2.17 -30.86 -25.69
N GLU A 256 -2.32 -30.20 -26.84
CA GLU A 256 -1.70 -28.90 -27.10
C GLU A 256 -2.70 -27.79 -26.80
N PHE A 257 -2.47 -27.04 -25.71
CA PHE A 257 -2.99 -25.68 -25.64
C PHE A 257 -2.17 -24.84 -26.61
N VAL A 258 -2.83 -24.20 -27.59
CA VAL A 258 -2.16 -23.69 -28.81
C VAL A 258 -1.38 -22.40 -28.56
N CYS A 259 -1.42 -21.83 -27.35
CA CYS A 259 -0.76 -20.56 -27.11
C CYS A 259 -0.05 -20.47 -25.76
N THR A 260 1.29 -20.51 -25.82
CA THR A 260 2.18 -19.95 -24.81
C THR A 260 2.61 -18.56 -25.23
N PRO A 261 2.21 -17.49 -24.50
CA PRO A 261 2.77 -16.16 -24.71
C PRO A 261 4.29 -16.18 -24.50
N SER A 262 5.00 -15.30 -25.19
CA SER A 262 6.47 -15.21 -25.11
C SER A 262 6.95 -13.85 -24.58
N SER A 263 6.08 -13.07 -23.93
CA SER A 263 6.42 -11.79 -23.30
C SER A 263 5.56 -11.50 -22.07
N ASN A 264 6.18 -10.89 -21.05
CA ASN A 264 5.56 -10.52 -19.76
C ASN A 264 4.56 -9.35 -19.87
N MET A 265 4.38 -8.75 -21.05
CA MET A 265 3.55 -7.56 -21.24
C MET A 265 2.05 -7.87 -21.38
N LEU A 266 1.64 -9.10 -21.06
CA LEU A 266 0.31 -9.65 -21.35
C LEU A 266 -0.25 -10.44 -20.16
N THR A 267 -0.08 -9.94 -18.95
CA THR A 267 -0.63 -10.54 -17.71
C THR A 267 -2.07 -10.98 -17.91
N LYS A 268 -2.94 -10.16 -18.50
CA LYS A 268 -4.34 -10.53 -18.81
C LYS A 268 -4.54 -11.71 -19.76
N VAL A 269 -3.64 -11.92 -20.72
CA VAL A 269 -3.72 -13.11 -21.61
C VAL A 269 -3.10 -14.32 -20.95
N LEU A 270 -2.11 -14.15 -20.09
CA LEU A 270 -1.59 -15.22 -19.25
C LEU A 270 -2.65 -15.65 -18.21
N GLU A 271 -3.27 -14.71 -17.49
CA GLU A 271 -4.44 -14.94 -16.61
C GLU A 271 -5.57 -15.64 -17.38
N GLY A 272 -5.91 -15.14 -18.58
CA GLY A 272 -6.92 -15.78 -19.41
C GLY A 272 -6.53 -17.21 -19.84
N ALA A 273 -5.25 -17.47 -20.09
CA ALA A 273 -4.75 -18.80 -20.40
C ALA A 273 -4.76 -19.70 -19.17
N GLU A 274 -4.36 -19.17 -18.01
CA GLU A 274 -4.44 -19.81 -16.69
C GLU A 274 -5.87 -20.29 -16.44
N THR A 275 -6.86 -19.40 -16.51
CA THR A 275 -8.28 -19.74 -16.31
C THR A 275 -8.75 -20.82 -17.29
N ILE A 276 -8.36 -20.77 -18.57
CA ILE A 276 -8.78 -21.81 -19.53
C ILE A 276 -8.18 -23.17 -19.20
N VAL A 277 -6.90 -23.21 -18.83
CA VAL A 277 -6.21 -24.45 -18.46
C VAL A 277 -6.80 -25.00 -17.17
N GLU A 278 -7.12 -24.15 -16.19
CA GLU A 278 -7.81 -24.52 -14.96
C GLU A 278 -9.21 -25.11 -15.26
N ILE A 279 -10.02 -24.44 -16.09
CA ILE A 279 -11.34 -24.96 -16.49
C ILE A 279 -11.20 -26.31 -17.23
N LYS A 280 -10.14 -26.49 -18.03
CA LYS A 280 -9.86 -27.77 -18.69
C LYS A 280 -9.53 -28.86 -17.67
N ILE A 281 -8.70 -28.58 -16.66
CA ILE A 281 -8.39 -29.49 -15.56
C ILE A 281 -9.68 -29.86 -14.82
N ASN A 282 -10.48 -28.87 -14.43
CA ASN A 282 -11.76 -29.06 -13.74
C ASN A 282 -12.76 -29.86 -14.59
N TYR A 283 -12.87 -29.59 -15.89
CA TYR A 283 -13.72 -30.38 -16.79
C TYR A 283 -13.27 -31.84 -16.86
N LEU A 284 -11.97 -32.06 -17.08
CA LEU A 284 -11.42 -33.41 -17.17
C LEU A 284 -11.57 -34.15 -15.83
N MET A 285 -11.43 -33.45 -14.70
CA MET A 285 -11.55 -34.03 -13.37
C MET A 285 -13.00 -34.39 -13.03
N TYR A 286 -13.94 -33.47 -13.26
CA TYR A 286 -15.30 -33.55 -12.72
C TYR A 286 -16.40 -33.87 -13.75
N CYS A 287 -16.17 -33.65 -15.05
CA CYS A 287 -17.23 -33.74 -16.06
C CYS A 287 -17.02 -34.81 -17.12
N ALA A 288 -15.78 -35.20 -17.38
CA ALA A 288 -15.46 -36.15 -18.43
C ALA A 288 -16.11 -37.53 -18.18
N LYS A 289 -16.75 -38.06 -19.23
CA LYS A 289 -17.42 -39.36 -19.24
C LYS A 289 -16.74 -40.32 -20.22
N ASP A 290 -16.77 -41.59 -19.89
CA ASP A 290 -16.36 -42.66 -20.79
C ASP A 290 -17.27 -42.72 -22.06
N LYS A 291 -16.88 -43.49 -23.08
CA LYS A 291 -17.68 -43.66 -24.31
C LYS A 291 -19.06 -44.26 -24.10
N LYS A 292 -19.33 -44.82 -22.91
CA LYS A 292 -20.65 -45.35 -22.53
C LYS A 292 -21.50 -44.30 -21.79
N GLY A 293 -20.95 -43.13 -21.50
CA GLY A 293 -21.60 -42.04 -20.80
C GLY A 293 -21.54 -42.13 -19.28
N ASN A 294 -20.68 -43.00 -18.71
CA ASN A 294 -20.47 -43.09 -17.26
C ASN A 294 -19.29 -42.19 -16.85
N TYR A 295 -19.31 -41.67 -15.62
CA TYR A 295 -18.15 -41.01 -15.05
C TYR A 295 -17.00 -42.01 -14.87
N CYS A 296 -15.77 -41.51 -15.01
CA CYS A 296 -14.59 -42.26 -14.65
C CYS A 296 -14.53 -42.48 -13.14
N PRO A 297 -13.99 -43.60 -12.63
CA PRO A 297 -14.01 -43.91 -11.19
C PRO A 297 -13.52 -42.77 -10.30
N VAL A 298 -12.40 -42.11 -10.64
CA VAL A 298 -11.89 -40.95 -9.85
C VAL A 298 -12.85 -39.76 -9.93
N THR A 299 -13.43 -39.49 -11.09
CA THR A 299 -14.45 -38.43 -11.24
C THR A 299 -15.69 -38.69 -10.40
N ASP A 300 -16.21 -39.92 -10.46
CA ASP A 300 -17.41 -40.33 -9.73
C ASP A 300 -17.17 -40.18 -8.22
N TYR A 301 -16.00 -40.62 -7.75
CA TYR A 301 -15.57 -40.43 -6.37
C TYR A 301 -15.44 -38.95 -6.00
N ALA A 302 -14.80 -38.14 -6.86
CA ALA A 302 -14.56 -36.73 -6.60
C ALA A 302 -15.84 -35.90 -6.44
N ILE A 303 -16.86 -36.20 -7.26
CA ILE A 303 -18.17 -35.52 -7.16
C ILE A 303 -18.92 -35.94 -5.88
N ILE A 304 -18.83 -37.22 -5.49
CA ILE A 304 -19.56 -37.75 -4.33
C ILE A 304 -18.91 -37.32 -3.01
N HIS A 305 -17.58 -37.19 -2.98
CA HIS A 305 -16.78 -36.94 -1.78
C HIS A 305 -16.04 -35.60 -1.84
N TYR A 306 -16.64 -34.58 -2.45
CA TYR A 306 -15.99 -33.28 -2.65
C TYR A 306 -15.45 -32.66 -1.36
N ASP A 307 -16.30 -32.57 -0.33
CA ASP A 307 -15.93 -32.00 0.98
C ASP A 307 -14.71 -32.74 1.57
N ILE A 308 -14.76 -34.08 1.55
CA ILE A 308 -13.69 -34.95 2.07
C ILE A 308 -12.39 -34.81 1.28
N ILE A 309 -12.47 -34.57 -0.03
CA ILE A 309 -11.30 -34.43 -0.89
C ILE A 309 -10.60 -33.10 -0.68
N ASN A 310 -11.35 -32.06 -0.30
CA ASN A 310 -10.82 -30.72 -0.02
C ASN A 310 -10.32 -30.55 1.43
N GLU A 311 -10.74 -31.41 2.34
CA GLU A 311 -10.16 -31.49 3.68
C GLU A 311 -8.69 -31.95 3.63
N THR A 312 -7.89 -31.51 4.60
CA THR A 312 -6.52 -32.00 4.77
C THR A 312 -6.53 -33.49 5.08
N GLN A 313 -5.78 -34.29 4.30
CA GLN A 313 -5.63 -35.74 4.52
C GLN A 313 -4.15 -36.09 4.62
N ASP A 314 -3.80 -36.99 5.53
CA ASP A 314 -2.42 -37.48 5.69
C ASP A 314 -2.07 -38.63 4.74
N ASP A 315 -3.09 -39.36 4.26
CA ASP A 315 -2.90 -40.54 3.42
C ASP A 315 -4.10 -40.84 2.50
N ILE A 316 -3.81 -41.58 1.43
CA ILE A 316 -4.81 -42.13 0.52
C ILE A 316 -5.43 -43.37 1.16
N THR A 317 -6.74 -43.33 1.37
CA THR A 317 -7.52 -44.45 1.92
C THR A 317 -7.56 -45.65 0.97
N ASP A 318 -7.80 -46.85 1.51
CA ASP A 318 -7.97 -48.08 0.70
C ASP A 318 -9.08 -47.94 -0.36
N GLU A 319 -10.13 -47.14 -0.05
CA GLU A 319 -11.22 -46.85 -0.99
C GLU A 319 -10.76 -45.95 -2.14
N GLN A 320 -10.11 -44.83 -1.83
CA GLN A 320 -9.49 -43.95 -2.82
C GLN A 320 -8.49 -44.71 -3.70
N LEU A 321 -7.69 -45.60 -3.10
CA LEU A 321 -6.73 -46.43 -3.82
C LEU A 321 -7.39 -47.40 -4.81
N ASP A 322 -8.47 -48.06 -4.41
CA ASP A 322 -9.26 -48.92 -5.29
C ASP A 322 -9.92 -48.12 -6.43
N VAL A 323 -10.37 -46.90 -6.14
CA VAL A 323 -10.89 -45.96 -7.13
C VAL A 323 -9.82 -45.59 -8.16
N ILE A 324 -8.63 -45.15 -7.73
CA ILE A 324 -7.48 -44.81 -8.59
C ILE A 324 -7.07 -46.01 -9.46
N THR A 325 -7.00 -47.19 -8.85
CA THR A 325 -6.67 -48.46 -9.53
C THR A 325 -7.70 -48.78 -10.63
N LYS A 326 -9.00 -48.66 -10.33
CA LYS A 326 -10.07 -48.88 -11.31
C LYS A 326 -10.04 -47.87 -12.44
N ASP A 327 -9.71 -46.61 -12.13
CA ASP A 327 -9.59 -45.53 -13.09
C ASP A 327 -8.45 -45.79 -14.08
N CYS A 328 -7.25 -46.11 -13.59
CA CYS A 328 -6.09 -46.48 -14.42
C CYS A 328 -6.37 -47.73 -15.29
N LYS A 329 -7.04 -48.76 -14.76
CA LYS A 329 -7.39 -49.97 -15.53
C LYS A 329 -8.35 -49.68 -16.68
N ASN A 330 -9.14 -48.62 -16.60
CA ASN A 330 -10.00 -48.20 -17.70
C ASN A 330 -9.19 -47.35 -18.68
N GLU A 331 -8.98 -47.86 -19.89
CA GLU A 331 -8.14 -47.21 -20.91
C GLU A 331 -8.55 -45.76 -21.21
N GLU A 332 -9.85 -45.46 -21.24
CA GLU A 332 -10.36 -44.12 -21.52
C GLU A 332 -10.17 -43.18 -20.32
N CYS A 333 -10.31 -43.69 -19.10
CA CYS A 333 -10.09 -42.91 -17.89
C CYS A 333 -8.60 -42.66 -17.62
N ASN A 334 -7.75 -43.63 -17.95
CA ASN A 334 -6.30 -43.45 -17.94
C ASN A 334 -5.85 -42.39 -18.95
N GLU A 335 -6.37 -42.41 -20.19
CA GLU A 335 -6.11 -41.37 -21.18
C GLU A 335 -6.55 -39.98 -20.68
N ARG A 336 -7.74 -39.90 -20.07
CA ARG A 336 -8.22 -38.67 -19.42
C ARG A 336 -7.28 -38.19 -18.31
N MET A 337 -6.82 -39.08 -17.43
CA MET A 337 -5.90 -38.69 -16.35
C MET A 337 -4.57 -38.17 -16.88
N LEU A 338 -4.03 -38.77 -17.95
CA LEU A 338 -2.83 -38.25 -18.62
C LEU A 338 -3.06 -36.86 -19.22
N MET A 339 -4.28 -36.56 -19.71
CA MET A 339 -4.62 -35.21 -20.15
C MET A 339 -4.71 -34.22 -18.99
N ILE A 340 -5.18 -34.64 -17.81
CA ILE A 340 -5.19 -33.81 -16.59
C ILE A 340 -3.75 -33.45 -16.21
N ILE A 341 -2.88 -34.46 -16.07
CA ILE A 341 -1.46 -34.29 -15.71
C ILE A 341 -0.77 -33.31 -16.67
N ASN A 342 -0.89 -33.53 -17.99
CA ASN A 342 -0.28 -32.64 -18.97
C ASN A 342 -0.86 -31.22 -18.95
N SER A 343 -2.15 -31.06 -18.62
CA SER A 343 -2.76 -29.72 -18.52
C SER A 343 -2.31 -29.02 -17.25
N TYR A 344 -2.07 -29.77 -16.16
CA TYR A 344 -1.55 -29.22 -14.93
C TYR A 344 -0.08 -28.79 -15.04
N ASP A 345 0.76 -29.55 -15.75
CA ASP A 345 2.13 -29.12 -16.07
C ASP A 345 2.12 -27.79 -16.86
N GLU A 346 1.17 -27.62 -17.78
CA GLU A 346 0.97 -26.38 -18.51
C GLU A 346 0.50 -25.22 -17.63
N TYR A 347 -0.41 -25.51 -16.68
CA TYR A 347 -0.90 -24.55 -15.69
C TYR A 347 0.26 -24.01 -14.84
N LEU A 348 1.10 -24.90 -14.30
CA LEU A 348 2.29 -24.50 -13.52
C LEU A 348 3.26 -23.65 -14.34
N ARG A 349 3.44 -23.98 -15.63
CA ARG A 349 4.28 -23.19 -16.53
C ARG A 349 3.72 -21.79 -16.74
N ILE A 350 2.40 -21.64 -16.89
CA ILE A 350 1.74 -20.33 -17.00
C ILE A 350 1.87 -19.55 -15.68
N LEU A 351 1.61 -20.20 -14.54
CA LEU A 351 1.75 -19.57 -13.23
C LEU A 351 3.16 -19.02 -13.00
N SER A 352 4.21 -19.79 -13.32
CA SER A 352 5.61 -19.33 -13.19
C SER A 352 5.96 -18.12 -14.07
N GLN A 353 5.14 -17.81 -15.08
CA GLN A 353 5.29 -16.63 -15.93
C GLN A 353 4.47 -15.43 -15.43
N ILE A 354 3.37 -15.68 -14.71
CA ILE A 354 2.51 -14.63 -14.14
C ILE A 354 3.08 -14.18 -12.79
N TYR A 355 3.38 -15.14 -11.93
CA TYR A 355 3.78 -14.94 -10.56
C TYR A 355 5.22 -15.45 -10.40
N ASP A 356 6.09 -14.63 -9.83
CA ASP A 356 7.45 -15.01 -9.42
C ASP A 356 7.43 -15.91 -8.15
N PHE A 357 6.38 -16.71 -8.02
CA PHE A 357 5.99 -17.43 -6.83
C PHE A 357 6.38 -18.91 -6.96
N ASN A 358 7.02 -19.44 -5.92
CA ASN A 358 7.09 -20.89 -5.73
C ASN A 358 5.66 -21.37 -5.51
N ALA A 359 5.02 -21.95 -6.53
CA ALA A 359 3.65 -22.46 -6.44
C ALA A 359 3.48 -23.22 -5.12
N ASP A 360 2.64 -22.69 -4.24
CA ASP A 360 2.47 -23.24 -2.90
C ASP A 360 1.67 -24.54 -3.02
N TYR A 361 2.39 -25.64 -3.23
CA TYR A 361 1.81 -26.97 -3.38
C TYR A 361 0.99 -27.38 -2.15
N GLU A 362 1.19 -26.70 -1.02
CA GLU A 362 0.50 -26.94 0.26
C GLU A 362 -1.00 -26.61 0.19
N ASN A 363 -1.42 -25.74 -0.73
CA ASN A 363 -2.84 -25.35 -0.87
C ASN A 363 -3.66 -26.33 -1.74
N ASN A 364 -3.04 -27.28 -2.43
CA ASN A 364 -3.78 -28.31 -3.15
C ASN A 364 -4.24 -29.40 -2.19
N PRO A 365 -5.53 -29.81 -2.20
CA PRO A 365 -5.96 -30.88 -1.35
C PRO A 365 -5.16 -32.16 -1.57
N TYR A 366 -4.81 -32.86 -0.48
CA TYR A 366 -3.84 -33.95 -0.52
C TYR A 366 -4.17 -35.01 -1.58
N PHE A 367 -5.43 -35.42 -1.69
CA PHE A 367 -5.89 -36.38 -2.69
C PHE A 367 -5.60 -35.91 -4.13
N MET A 368 -5.84 -34.63 -4.42
CA MET A 368 -5.56 -34.03 -5.72
C MET A 368 -4.07 -33.94 -5.98
N SER A 369 -3.28 -33.55 -4.98
CA SER A 369 -1.82 -33.51 -5.07
C SER A 369 -1.24 -34.90 -5.34
N GLN A 370 -1.73 -35.95 -4.68
CA GLN A 370 -1.29 -37.33 -4.95
C GLN A 370 -1.68 -37.80 -6.37
N LEU A 371 -2.88 -37.46 -6.86
CA LEU A 371 -3.27 -37.77 -8.24
C LEU A 371 -2.37 -37.08 -9.27
N LEU A 372 -2.10 -35.80 -9.05
CA LEU A 372 -1.37 -34.94 -9.97
C LEU A 372 0.13 -35.17 -9.93
N PHE A 373 0.72 -35.54 -8.79
CA PHE A 373 2.16 -35.71 -8.63
C PHE A 373 2.54 -37.15 -8.25
N GLY A 374 1.96 -37.67 -7.17
CA GLY A 374 2.32 -38.98 -6.62
C GLY A 374 2.04 -40.17 -7.55
N TYR A 375 1.01 -40.09 -8.40
CA TYR A 375 0.56 -41.19 -9.25
C TYR A 375 0.77 -40.97 -10.75
N GLN A 376 1.53 -39.94 -11.17
CA GLN A 376 1.76 -39.71 -12.60
C GLN A 376 2.38 -40.93 -13.29
N GLU A 377 3.46 -41.49 -12.72
CA GLU A 377 4.16 -42.64 -13.29
C GLU A 377 3.31 -43.92 -13.27
N PHE A 378 2.39 -44.03 -12.32
CA PHE A 378 1.42 -45.13 -12.25
C PHE A 378 0.52 -45.12 -13.50
N TYR A 379 -0.05 -43.96 -13.83
CA TYR A 379 -0.89 -43.75 -15.03
C TYR A 379 -0.07 -43.78 -16.33
N LYS A 380 1.11 -43.15 -16.39
CA LYS A 380 2.01 -43.09 -17.57
C LYS A 380 2.47 -44.50 -17.98
N ASN A 381 2.84 -45.33 -17.01
CA ASN A 381 3.32 -46.69 -17.28
C ASN A 381 2.21 -47.76 -17.34
N LYS A 382 0.93 -47.38 -17.17
CA LYS A 382 -0.22 -48.30 -17.04
C LYS A 382 0.04 -49.42 -16.02
N LYS A 383 0.72 -49.12 -14.91
CA LYS A 383 1.01 -50.09 -13.84
C LYS A 383 -0.19 -50.22 -12.92
N CYS A 384 -1.37 -50.52 -13.47
CA CYS A 384 -2.64 -50.25 -12.80
C CYS A 384 -3.03 -51.25 -11.69
N ASP A 385 -2.12 -52.02 -11.09
CA ASP A 385 -2.46 -52.88 -9.95
C ASP A 385 -2.20 -52.14 -8.63
N ALA A 386 -3.08 -52.26 -7.64
CA ALA A 386 -2.90 -51.62 -6.34
C ALA A 386 -1.56 -51.99 -5.67
N GLN A 387 -1.03 -53.19 -5.95
CA GLN A 387 0.30 -53.62 -5.49
C GLN A 387 1.44 -52.83 -6.14
N ASP A 388 1.25 -52.30 -7.34
CA ASP A 388 2.21 -51.41 -7.98
C ASP A 388 2.24 -50.04 -7.30
N ILE A 389 1.11 -49.60 -6.71
CA ILE A 389 1.05 -48.40 -5.84
C ILE A 389 1.67 -48.68 -4.46
N TYR A 390 1.53 -49.89 -3.91
CA TYR A 390 2.23 -50.25 -2.66
C TYR A 390 3.73 -50.57 -2.86
N HIS A 391 4.19 -50.73 -4.11
CA HIS A 391 5.60 -50.99 -4.46
C HIS A 391 6.32 -49.81 -5.08
N GLN A 392 5.58 -48.84 -5.61
CA GLN A 392 6.00 -47.45 -5.57
C GLN A 392 5.79 -47.04 -4.13
N GLU A 393 6.80 -47.24 -3.26
CA GLU A 393 6.82 -46.56 -1.95
C GLU A 393 6.30 -45.13 -2.19
N LYS A 394 5.33 -44.64 -1.38
CA LYS A 394 4.77 -43.27 -1.48
C LYS A 394 5.86 -42.42 -2.10
N ILE A 395 5.68 -41.97 -3.35
CA ILE A 395 6.68 -41.12 -4.00
C ILE A 395 6.60 -39.85 -3.17
N ASP A 396 7.41 -39.85 -2.12
CA ASP A 396 7.78 -38.70 -1.32
C ASP A 396 8.04 -37.62 -2.36
N PHE A 397 7.48 -36.42 -2.19
CA PHE A 397 7.71 -35.35 -3.17
C PHE A 397 9.22 -35.22 -3.47
N CYS A 398 10.05 -35.54 -2.47
CA CYS A 398 11.48 -35.77 -2.64
C CYS A 398 11.83 -36.73 -3.79
N GLU A 399 11.30 -37.95 -3.81
CA GLU A 399 11.56 -38.94 -4.87
C GLU A 399 11.24 -38.41 -6.26
N SER A 400 10.24 -37.53 -6.42
CA SER A 400 9.97 -36.87 -7.70
C SER A 400 11.16 -36.02 -8.15
N ASP A 401 11.67 -35.14 -7.27
CA ASP A 401 12.87 -34.35 -7.54
C ASP A 401 14.12 -35.22 -7.73
N LEU A 402 14.27 -36.28 -6.93
CA LEU A 402 15.37 -37.22 -7.07
C LEU A 402 15.34 -37.91 -8.42
N VAL A 403 14.18 -38.39 -8.88
CA VAL A 403 14.02 -39.02 -10.19
C VAL A 403 14.24 -38.00 -11.29
N ARG A 404 13.63 -36.81 -11.19
CA ARG A 404 13.75 -35.68 -12.12
C ARG A 404 15.21 -35.33 -12.37
N PHE A 405 16.02 -35.21 -11.31
CA PHE A 405 17.43 -34.84 -11.43
C PHE A 405 18.41 -36.02 -11.46
N SER A 406 17.96 -37.27 -11.26
CA SER A 406 18.83 -38.45 -11.13
C SER A 406 19.79 -38.64 -12.31
N GLU A 407 19.31 -38.38 -13.52
CA GLU A 407 20.08 -38.51 -14.74
C GLU A 407 21.20 -37.48 -14.81
N CYS A 408 20.92 -36.22 -14.44
CA CYS A 408 21.93 -35.17 -14.34
C CYS A 408 22.93 -35.47 -13.20
N MET A 409 22.42 -35.81 -12.01
CA MET A 409 23.24 -36.14 -10.85
C MET A 409 24.20 -37.30 -11.13
N THR A 410 23.74 -38.36 -11.81
CA THR A 410 24.60 -39.48 -12.22
C THR A 410 25.73 -39.03 -13.14
N GLU A 411 25.50 -38.02 -13.98
CA GLU A 411 26.53 -37.50 -14.89
C GLU A 411 27.57 -36.61 -14.22
N ILE A 412 27.21 -35.92 -13.14
CA ILE A 412 28.09 -34.95 -12.45
C ILE A 412 28.71 -35.51 -11.16
N ASN A 413 28.10 -36.51 -10.51
CA ASN A 413 28.57 -37.07 -9.22
C ASN A 413 29.97 -37.71 -9.29
N ASP A 414 30.42 -38.15 -10.46
CA ASP A 414 31.77 -38.69 -10.65
C ASP A 414 32.84 -37.59 -10.74
N ILE A 415 32.46 -36.30 -10.76
CA ILE A 415 33.38 -35.16 -10.87
C ILE A 415 33.67 -34.62 -9.47
N THR A 416 34.82 -35.01 -8.92
CA THR A 416 35.35 -34.38 -7.70
C THR A 416 35.90 -32.99 -8.03
N ILE A 417 35.37 -31.95 -7.39
CA ILE A 417 35.83 -30.57 -7.58
C ILE A 417 37.05 -30.31 -6.67
N ASP A 418 38.25 -30.38 -7.23
CA ASP A 418 39.52 -30.21 -6.51
C ASP A 418 40.51 -29.25 -7.19
N SER A 419 40.13 -28.72 -8.36
CA SER A 419 40.97 -27.87 -9.20
C SER A 419 40.13 -27.13 -10.24
N GLU A 420 40.68 -26.04 -10.78
CA GLU A 420 40.11 -25.29 -11.91
C GLU A 420 39.71 -26.21 -13.08
N THR A 421 40.51 -27.24 -13.36
CA THR A 421 40.25 -28.20 -14.45
C THR A 421 38.99 -29.04 -14.17
N THR A 422 38.83 -29.51 -12.93
CA THR A 422 37.63 -30.28 -12.53
C THR A 422 36.38 -29.42 -12.49
N ILE A 423 36.49 -28.15 -12.09
CA ILE A 423 35.38 -27.18 -12.15
C ILE A 423 34.93 -26.96 -13.60
N ASN A 424 35.87 -26.66 -14.50
CA ASN A 424 35.54 -26.46 -15.90
C ASN A 424 34.95 -27.73 -16.53
N SER A 425 35.38 -28.92 -16.09
CA SER A 425 34.75 -30.18 -16.49
C SER A 425 33.32 -30.32 -15.96
N PHE A 426 33.07 -29.93 -14.71
CA PHE A 426 31.74 -29.89 -14.11
C PHE A 426 30.81 -28.93 -14.87
N CYS A 427 31.22 -27.68 -15.06
CA CYS A 427 30.43 -26.68 -15.80
C CYS A 427 30.19 -27.07 -17.26
N TYR A 428 31.20 -27.62 -17.94
CA TYR A 428 31.02 -28.10 -19.30
C TYR A 428 30.01 -29.26 -19.35
N LYS A 429 30.10 -30.20 -18.40
CA LYS A 429 29.25 -31.38 -18.38
C LYS A 429 27.79 -31.01 -18.14
N ILE A 430 27.52 -30.12 -17.19
CA ILE A 430 26.16 -29.69 -16.85
C ILE A 430 25.55 -28.81 -17.95
N ASN A 431 26.28 -27.83 -18.51
CA ASN A 431 25.79 -26.92 -19.56
C ASN A 431 25.59 -27.60 -20.93
N THR A 432 26.24 -28.74 -21.20
CA THR A 432 26.15 -29.41 -22.51
C THR A 432 25.39 -30.73 -22.50
N SER A 433 25.01 -31.24 -21.33
CA SER A 433 24.23 -32.47 -21.24
C SER A 433 22.75 -32.17 -21.38
N SER A 434 22.10 -32.77 -22.38
CA SER A 434 20.65 -32.68 -22.53
C SER A 434 19.87 -33.28 -21.35
N LYS A 435 20.55 -34.06 -20.49
CA LYS A 435 19.96 -34.62 -19.27
C LYS A 435 19.94 -33.65 -18.09
N CYS A 436 20.64 -32.52 -18.20
CA CYS A 436 20.69 -31.48 -17.19
C CYS A 436 19.83 -30.26 -17.55
N GLU A 437 19.11 -30.26 -18.68
CA GLU A 437 18.27 -29.13 -19.10
C GLU A 437 17.23 -28.77 -18.03
N GLU A 438 16.52 -29.76 -17.47
CA GLU A 438 15.56 -29.54 -16.38
C GLU A 438 16.23 -29.07 -15.09
N PHE A 439 17.42 -29.59 -14.77
CA PHE A 439 18.19 -29.13 -13.60
C PHE A 439 18.61 -27.66 -13.72
N LEU A 440 19.05 -27.25 -14.91
CA LEU A 440 19.44 -25.86 -15.19
C LEU A 440 18.23 -24.93 -15.20
N TYR A 441 17.09 -25.40 -15.68
CA TYR A 441 15.85 -24.64 -15.61
C TYR A 441 15.37 -24.43 -14.16
N ASP A 442 15.58 -25.42 -13.30
CA ASP A 442 15.21 -25.37 -11.88
C ASP A 442 16.31 -24.75 -10.99
N ILE A 443 17.39 -24.21 -11.57
CA ILE A 443 18.57 -23.80 -10.78
C ILE A 443 18.25 -22.70 -9.76
N ASP A 444 17.31 -21.83 -10.11
CA ASP A 444 16.89 -20.70 -9.29
C ASP A 444 15.77 -21.02 -8.29
N ASN A 445 15.16 -22.20 -8.40
CA ASN A 445 14.16 -22.67 -7.45
C ASN A 445 14.82 -23.01 -6.11
N GLN A 446 14.49 -22.21 -5.10
CA GLN A 446 15.12 -22.21 -3.79
C GLN A 446 14.77 -23.45 -2.95
N ARG A 447 13.56 -24.00 -3.10
CA ARG A 447 13.10 -25.17 -2.33
C ARG A 447 13.07 -26.43 -3.18
N LEU A 448 13.82 -27.44 -2.74
CA LEU A 448 13.57 -28.82 -3.18
C LEU A 448 12.42 -29.38 -2.35
N SER A 449 11.51 -30.07 -3.02
CA SER A 449 10.39 -30.75 -2.36
C SER A 449 10.84 -31.85 -1.39
N CYS A 450 12.11 -32.24 -1.47
CA CYS A 450 12.78 -33.10 -0.49
C CYS A 450 12.77 -32.58 0.96
N PHE A 451 12.55 -31.29 1.16
CA PHE A 451 12.69 -30.66 2.47
C PHE A 451 11.37 -30.09 3.02
N SER A 452 10.26 -30.22 2.30
CA SER A 452 8.92 -29.85 2.78
C SER A 452 8.22 -30.97 3.55
N VAL A 453 8.76 -32.20 3.57
CA VAL A 453 8.14 -33.34 4.25
C VAL A 453 8.58 -33.38 5.71
N SER A 454 7.64 -33.55 6.64
CA SER A 454 7.87 -33.54 8.09
C SER A 454 8.73 -34.70 8.63
N ASN A 455 9.17 -35.64 7.77
CA ASN A 455 10.10 -36.73 8.11
C ASN A 455 10.66 -37.42 6.85
N PRO A 456 11.60 -36.81 6.10
CA PRO A 456 12.17 -37.46 4.93
C PRO A 456 12.94 -38.71 5.33
N ASN A 457 12.84 -39.77 4.53
CA ASN A 457 13.74 -40.91 4.67
C ASN A 457 15.19 -40.40 4.58
N LYS A 458 16.08 -40.86 5.47
CA LYS A 458 17.48 -40.45 5.51
C LYS A 458 18.16 -40.52 4.13
N ASP A 459 17.88 -41.55 3.34
CA ASP A 459 18.48 -41.69 2.01
C ASP A 459 17.95 -40.63 1.02
N ASN A 460 16.65 -40.32 1.11
CA ASN A 460 16.00 -39.25 0.33
C ASN A 460 16.56 -37.87 0.72
N PHE A 461 16.67 -37.62 2.03
CA PHE A 461 17.27 -36.41 2.57
C PHE A 461 18.70 -36.24 2.05
N LEU A 462 19.54 -37.29 2.13
CA LEU A 462 20.92 -37.23 1.63
C LEU A 462 20.99 -36.94 0.13
N ALA A 463 20.11 -37.54 -0.66
CA ALA A 463 20.06 -37.29 -2.10
C ALA A 463 19.55 -35.87 -2.44
N GLY A 464 18.59 -35.33 -1.67
CA GLY A 464 18.18 -33.93 -1.76
C GLY A 464 19.33 -32.97 -1.43
N MET A 465 20.14 -33.32 -0.43
CA MET A 465 21.34 -32.55 -0.07
C MET A 465 22.40 -32.61 -1.18
N ASP A 466 22.55 -33.74 -1.87
CA ASP A 466 23.44 -33.83 -3.04
C ASP A 466 22.98 -32.90 -4.18
N ILE A 467 21.66 -32.78 -4.40
CA ILE A 467 21.10 -31.86 -5.41
C ILE A 467 21.35 -30.40 -5.02
N TYR A 468 21.08 -30.00 -3.76
CA TYR A 468 21.43 -28.65 -3.31
C TYR A 468 22.94 -28.37 -3.39
N LYS A 469 23.78 -29.35 -3.06
CA LYS A 469 25.24 -29.22 -3.24
C LYS A 469 25.57 -28.95 -4.71
N ALA A 470 24.96 -29.68 -5.65
CA ALA A 470 25.15 -29.45 -7.09
C ALA A 470 24.62 -28.08 -7.53
N LYS A 471 23.47 -27.62 -7.04
CA LYS A 471 22.92 -26.28 -7.35
C LYS A 471 23.87 -25.19 -6.87
N LEU A 472 24.35 -25.28 -5.63
CA LEU A 472 25.33 -24.36 -5.07
C LEU A 472 26.63 -24.36 -5.87
N GLN A 473 27.17 -25.54 -6.22
CA GLN A 473 28.37 -25.64 -7.04
C GLN A 473 28.17 -25.02 -8.43
N TYR A 474 27.01 -25.23 -9.05
CA TYR A 474 26.69 -24.59 -10.32
C TYR A 474 26.64 -23.07 -10.19
N LEU A 475 25.84 -22.55 -9.27
CA LEU A 475 25.68 -21.11 -9.10
C LEU A 475 26.98 -20.41 -8.70
N MET A 476 27.86 -21.08 -7.94
CA MET A 476 29.17 -20.54 -7.54
C MET A 476 30.26 -20.63 -8.62
N TYR A 477 30.18 -21.60 -9.54
CA TYR A 477 31.30 -21.90 -10.44
C TYR A 477 30.95 -21.76 -11.93
N CYS A 478 29.68 -21.89 -12.27
CA CYS A 478 29.21 -22.09 -13.64
C CYS A 478 28.14 -21.09 -14.08
N SER A 479 27.61 -20.27 -13.16
CA SER A 479 26.68 -19.20 -13.50
C SER A 479 27.26 -18.28 -14.56
N GLU A 480 26.43 -17.97 -15.55
CA GLU A 480 26.75 -17.08 -16.67
C GLU A 480 25.84 -15.84 -16.63
N ASP A 481 26.36 -14.72 -17.14
CA ASP A 481 25.62 -13.51 -17.44
C ASP A 481 24.76 -13.66 -18.71
N PHE A 482 23.99 -12.63 -19.07
CA PHE A 482 23.13 -12.66 -20.26
C PHE A 482 23.89 -12.80 -21.58
N ASP A 483 25.18 -12.48 -21.59
CA ASP A 483 26.07 -12.62 -22.74
C ASP A 483 26.71 -14.02 -22.82
N GLY A 484 26.43 -14.90 -21.84
CA GLY A 484 27.00 -16.24 -21.74
C GLY A 484 28.43 -16.27 -21.20
N ASN A 485 28.91 -15.19 -20.58
CA ASN A 485 30.18 -15.19 -19.87
C ASN A 485 29.96 -15.60 -18.43
N ARG A 486 30.90 -16.33 -17.84
CA ARG A 486 30.82 -16.69 -16.42
C ARG A 486 30.76 -15.43 -15.55
N CYS A 487 29.87 -15.44 -14.54
CA CYS A 487 29.73 -14.34 -13.60
C CYS A 487 31.07 -13.97 -12.95
N PRO A 488 31.38 -12.67 -12.73
CA PRO A 488 32.69 -12.24 -12.26
C PRO A 488 33.18 -12.93 -10.97
N VAL A 489 32.31 -13.15 -9.97
CA VAL A 489 32.67 -13.88 -8.75
C VAL A 489 32.93 -15.34 -9.06
N SER A 490 32.08 -15.98 -9.86
CA SER A 490 32.28 -17.36 -10.29
C SER A 490 33.61 -17.53 -11.01
N ASP A 491 33.93 -16.64 -11.96
CA ASP A 491 35.20 -16.65 -12.69
C ASP A 491 36.39 -16.45 -11.75
N TYR A 492 36.30 -15.52 -10.80
CA TYR A 492 37.34 -15.33 -9.80
C TYR A 492 37.56 -16.57 -8.94
N ILE A 493 36.49 -17.21 -8.46
CA ILE A 493 36.58 -18.42 -7.63
C ILE A 493 37.24 -19.54 -8.42
N VAL A 494 36.84 -19.75 -9.68
CA VAL A 494 37.44 -20.80 -10.53
C VAL A 494 38.93 -20.53 -10.76
N ASN A 495 39.29 -19.30 -11.11
CA ASN A 495 40.68 -18.92 -11.42
C ASN A 495 41.60 -18.88 -10.19
N ASN A 496 41.05 -18.78 -8.98
CA ASN A 496 41.81 -18.68 -7.73
C ASN A 496 41.49 -19.82 -6.75
N TYR A 497 40.96 -20.95 -7.22
CA TYR A 497 40.43 -22.03 -6.39
C TYR A 497 41.42 -22.54 -5.32
N GLU A 498 42.68 -22.80 -5.71
CA GLU A 498 43.72 -23.27 -4.78
C GLU A 498 44.00 -22.25 -3.66
N GLU A 499 44.06 -20.95 -3.98
CA GLU A 499 44.29 -19.89 -3.00
C GLU A 499 43.06 -19.68 -2.10
N ALA A 500 41.88 -19.75 -2.71
CA ALA A 500 40.62 -19.57 -2.01
C ALA A 500 40.44 -20.65 -0.93
N ILE A 501 40.77 -21.92 -1.22
CA ILE A 501 40.64 -23.04 -0.26
C ILE A 501 41.64 -22.97 0.88
N GLU A 502 42.88 -22.55 0.62
CA GLU A 502 43.93 -22.58 1.64
C GLU A 502 43.84 -21.40 2.63
N THR A 503 43.12 -20.33 2.31
CA THR A 503 43.09 -19.11 3.11
C THR A 503 41.84 -18.98 3.97
N LYS A 504 42.00 -19.18 5.29
CA LYS A 504 41.09 -18.61 6.30
C LYS A 504 41.31 -17.09 6.37
N GLN A 505 40.86 -16.36 5.37
CA GLN A 505 40.89 -14.91 5.36
C GLN A 505 39.67 -14.37 6.11
N ASP A 506 39.89 -13.62 7.19
CA ASP A 506 38.82 -12.90 7.91
C ASP A 506 38.44 -11.57 7.21
N THR A 507 39.17 -11.19 6.15
CA THR A 507 38.98 -9.93 5.42
C THR A 507 39.24 -10.12 3.94
N LEU A 508 38.37 -9.57 3.09
CA LEU A 508 38.55 -9.57 1.64
C LEU A 508 39.66 -8.61 1.18
N THR A 509 40.37 -8.99 0.12
CA THR A 509 41.37 -8.16 -0.58
C THR A 509 40.70 -7.17 -1.53
N GLU A 510 41.36 -6.05 -1.85
CA GLU A 510 40.84 -5.05 -2.81
C GLU A 510 40.44 -5.66 -4.17
N GLN A 511 41.16 -6.69 -4.62
CA GLN A 511 40.83 -7.40 -5.85
C GLN A 511 39.51 -8.17 -5.73
N GLN A 512 39.27 -8.84 -4.59
CA GLN A 512 38.01 -9.54 -4.33
C GLN A 512 36.84 -8.56 -4.24
N LEU A 513 37.06 -7.38 -3.65
CA LEU A 513 36.04 -6.32 -3.59
C LEU A 513 35.64 -5.82 -4.98
N GLU A 514 36.62 -5.61 -5.86
CA GLU A 514 36.36 -5.17 -7.23
C GLU A 514 35.63 -6.24 -8.06
N VAL A 515 35.96 -7.52 -7.84
CA VAL A 515 35.25 -8.63 -8.49
C VAL A 515 33.78 -8.66 -8.06
N ILE A 516 33.51 -8.59 -6.76
CA ILE A 516 32.14 -8.53 -6.22
C ILE A 516 31.39 -7.35 -6.81
N LYS A 517 32.02 -6.17 -6.87
CA LYS A 517 31.41 -4.98 -7.44
C LYS A 517 31.01 -5.18 -8.90
N ASN A 518 31.86 -5.81 -9.71
CA ASN A 518 31.53 -6.10 -11.11
C ASN A 518 30.42 -7.14 -11.23
N ASP A 519 30.38 -8.12 -10.33
CA ASP A 519 29.32 -9.13 -10.25
C ASP A 519 27.96 -8.50 -9.89
N CYS A 520 27.94 -7.52 -8.98
CA CYS A 520 26.74 -6.76 -8.62
C CYS A 520 26.18 -5.91 -9.77
N LEU A 521 27.01 -5.48 -10.72
CA LEU A 521 26.58 -4.64 -11.85
C LEU A 521 25.94 -5.47 -12.97
N ASP A 522 26.00 -6.79 -12.90
CA ASP A 522 25.32 -7.69 -13.82
C ASP A 522 24.06 -8.25 -13.15
N TYR A 523 22.89 -7.95 -13.72
CA TYR A 523 21.59 -8.32 -13.14
C TYR A 523 21.43 -9.84 -12.94
N GLN A 524 21.88 -10.65 -13.92
CA GLN A 524 21.74 -12.10 -13.83
C GLN A 524 22.66 -12.67 -12.76
N CYS A 525 23.90 -12.18 -12.68
CA CYS A 525 24.84 -12.57 -11.63
C CYS A 525 24.37 -12.13 -10.23
N TYR A 526 23.79 -10.93 -10.12
CA TYR A 526 23.16 -10.44 -8.90
C TYR A 526 21.99 -11.34 -8.45
N PHE A 527 21.13 -11.76 -9.39
CA PHE A 527 20.01 -12.66 -9.09
C PHE A 527 20.51 -14.02 -8.59
N HIS A 528 21.45 -14.64 -9.30
CA HIS A 528 22.07 -15.90 -8.88
C HIS A 528 22.68 -15.80 -7.47
N ARG A 529 23.19 -14.63 -7.07
CA ARG A 529 23.70 -14.40 -5.71
C ARG A 529 22.62 -14.55 -4.64
N ASN A 530 21.41 -14.03 -4.85
CA ASN A 530 20.31 -14.20 -3.89
C ASN A 530 19.91 -15.68 -3.79
N THR A 531 19.83 -16.37 -4.93
CA THR A 531 19.59 -17.81 -4.99
C THR A 531 20.65 -18.59 -4.21
N VAL A 532 21.93 -18.29 -4.38
CA VAL A 532 23.04 -18.93 -3.64
C VAL A 532 22.88 -18.77 -2.13
N ILE A 533 22.57 -17.55 -1.67
CA ILE A 533 22.41 -17.28 -0.24
C ILE A 533 21.24 -18.08 0.34
N ASN A 534 20.10 -18.11 -0.36
CA ASN A 534 18.90 -18.81 0.10
C ASN A 534 19.11 -20.33 0.13
N ILE A 535 19.58 -20.92 -0.98
CA ILE A 535 19.89 -22.36 -1.04
C ILE A 535 20.94 -22.74 0.02
N TYR A 536 21.92 -21.88 0.27
CA TYR A 536 22.94 -22.13 1.28
C TYR A 536 22.37 -22.13 2.71
N ASN A 537 21.56 -21.12 3.05
CA ASN A 537 20.93 -21.02 4.37
C ASN A 537 20.01 -22.22 4.63
N ASP A 538 19.24 -22.64 3.63
CA ASP A 538 18.41 -23.83 3.70
C ASP A 538 19.28 -25.08 3.89
N TYR A 539 20.30 -25.25 3.05
CA TYR A 539 21.25 -26.37 3.17
C TYR A 539 21.85 -26.47 4.57
N VAL A 540 22.33 -25.36 5.14
CA VAL A 540 22.95 -25.36 6.48
C VAL A 540 21.95 -25.71 7.56
N THR A 541 20.75 -25.12 7.50
CA THR A 541 19.68 -25.36 8.48
C THR A 541 19.32 -26.84 8.47
N LEU A 542 19.02 -27.38 7.30
CA LEU A 542 18.68 -28.78 7.09
C LEU A 542 19.82 -29.72 7.51
N TYR A 543 21.07 -29.42 7.13
CA TYR A 543 22.23 -30.23 7.52
C TYR A 543 22.39 -30.31 9.04
N LYS A 544 22.28 -29.16 9.73
CA LYS A 544 22.40 -29.09 11.20
C LYS A 544 21.29 -29.87 11.90
N GLU A 545 20.06 -29.75 11.41
CA GLU A 545 18.90 -30.44 11.98
C GLU A 545 19.03 -31.97 11.87
N PHE A 546 19.50 -32.49 10.74
CA PHE A 546 19.53 -33.94 10.49
C PHE A 546 20.85 -34.65 10.84
N ILE A 547 22.00 -33.97 10.70
CA ILE A 547 23.33 -34.57 10.83
C ILE A 547 24.07 -34.10 12.08
N GLY A 548 23.67 -32.95 12.67
CA GLY A 548 24.24 -32.36 13.87
C GLY A 548 25.26 -31.24 13.59
N ASP A 549 25.95 -30.77 14.64
CA ASP A 549 26.79 -29.55 14.60
C ASP A 549 28.08 -29.65 13.74
N ASP A 550 28.51 -30.85 13.36
CA ASP A 550 29.72 -31.06 12.55
C ASP A 550 29.38 -30.96 11.05
N VAL A 551 29.25 -29.73 10.55
CA VAL A 551 29.17 -29.45 9.09
C VAL A 551 30.51 -29.80 8.43
N ASP A 552 30.47 -30.53 7.31
CA ASP A 552 31.63 -31.00 6.54
C ASP A 552 32.68 -29.89 6.29
N GLU A 553 33.98 -30.21 6.39
CA GLU A 553 35.09 -29.26 6.18
C GLU A 553 35.04 -28.62 4.76
N GLU A 554 34.57 -29.37 3.76
CA GLU A 554 34.34 -28.86 2.39
C GLU A 554 33.21 -27.81 2.35
N LEU A 555 32.16 -27.97 3.14
CA LEU A 555 31.07 -26.99 3.26
C LEU A 555 31.46 -25.80 4.12
N ASN A 556 32.41 -25.99 5.03
CA ASN A 556 33.04 -24.91 5.77
C ASN A 556 33.86 -23.99 4.84
N PHE A 557 34.37 -24.50 3.71
CA PHE A 557 35.02 -23.68 2.69
C PHE A 557 34.01 -22.81 1.93
N ALA A 558 32.96 -23.43 1.37
CA ALA A 558 31.85 -22.69 0.75
C ALA A 558 31.22 -21.69 1.74
N TYR A 559 31.07 -22.07 3.02
CA TYR A 559 30.65 -21.19 4.11
C TYR A 559 31.59 -20.00 4.29
N ASN A 560 32.91 -20.19 4.37
CA ASN A 560 33.80 -19.06 4.61
C ASN A 560 33.88 -18.13 3.40
N ILE A 561 33.81 -18.65 2.18
CA ILE A 561 33.65 -17.81 0.98
C ILE A 561 32.30 -17.12 1.01
N LEU A 562 31.17 -17.83 1.07
CA LEU A 562 29.82 -17.25 1.03
C LEU A 562 29.50 -16.40 2.25
N LYS A 563 30.13 -16.62 3.40
CA LYS A 563 30.01 -15.75 4.59
C LYS A 563 30.84 -14.50 4.43
N ASN A 564 32.08 -14.58 3.94
CA ASN A 564 32.90 -13.38 3.77
C ASN A 564 32.47 -12.55 2.55
N TYR A 565 32.11 -13.21 1.45
CA TYR A 565 31.52 -12.61 0.27
C TYR A 565 30.09 -12.19 0.57
N GLY A 566 29.24 -13.06 1.10
CA GLY A 566 27.84 -12.76 1.46
C GLY A 566 27.72 -11.67 2.52
N ALA A 567 28.55 -11.66 3.57
CA ALA A 567 28.59 -10.53 4.50
C ALA A 567 29.07 -9.24 3.81
N TYR A 568 29.96 -9.31 2.81
CA TYR A 568 30.34 -8.11 2.06
C TYR A 568 29.24 -7.63 1.08
N TYR A 569 28.54 -8.58 0.45
CA TYR A 569 27.36 -8.40 -0.40
C TYR A 569 26.17 -7.82 0.39
N VAL A 570 25.95 -8.29 1.62
CA VAL A 570 24.86 -7.88 2.52
C VAL A 570 25.22 -6.63 3.30
N GLU A 571 26.48 -6.45 3.74
CA GLU A 571 26.81 -5.34 4.63
C GLU A 571 27.30 -4.08 3.92
N ARG A 572 27.86 -4.08 2.69
CA ARG A 572 28.48 -2.82 2.19
C ARG A 572 28.48 -2.39 0.72
N GLN A 573 28.37 -3.19 -0.37
CA GLN A 573 28.74 -2.61 -1.70
C GLN A 573 28.08 -3.05 -3.02
N CYS A 574 27.02 -3.87 -3.09
CA CYS A 574 26.23 -3.86 -4.35
C CYS A 574 25.50 -2.52 -4.56
N ASP A 575 25.25 -1.78 -3.47
CA ASP A 575 24.50 -0.52 -3.50
C ASP A 575 25.32 0.76 -3.66
N SER A 576 26.65 0.73 -3.87
CA SER A 576 27.36 2.00 -4.06
C SER A 576 28.71 1.90 -4.76
N GLY A 577 28.66 2.09 -6.07
CA GLY A 577 29.80 2.39 -6.92
C GLY A 577 30.16 3.87 -7.06
N GLY A 578 29.76 4.75 -6.14
CA GLY A 578 30.35 6.09 -5.98
C GLY A 578 29.40 7.26 -6.24
N GLY A 579 28.81 7.80 -5.16
CA GLY A 579 28.07 9.07 -5.21
C GLY A 579 26.76 9.11 -4.43
N GLY A 580 26.43 8.08 -3.67
CA GLY A 580 25.30 8.08 -2.76
C GLY A 580 25.24 6.69 -2.16
N SER A 581 25.73 6.52 -0.93
CA SER A 581 25.23 5.39 -0.16
C SER A 581 23.72 5.60 -0.07
N PHE A 582 22.93 4.53 -0.14
CA PHE A 582 21.89 4.41 0.88
C PHE A 582 22.64 4.38 2.21
N ASP A 583 23.01 5.57 2.66
CA ASP A 583 23.27 5.79 4.05
C ASP A 583 21.93 5.39 4.67
N PHE A 584 21.86 4.17 5.19
CA PHE A 584 21.38 4.06 6.55
C PHE A 584 22.24 5.04 7.32
N HIS A 585 21.85 6.32 7.28
CA HIS A 585 22.49 7.38 8.02
C HIS A 585 22.59 6.77 9.41
N SER A 586 23.79 6.81 10.00
CA SER A 586 23.90 6.40 11.39
C SER A 586 22.72 7.00 12.14
N PRO A 587 21.99 6.21 12.96
CA PRO A 587 20.83 6.73 13.65
C PRO A 587 21.20 8.09 14.25
N SER A 588 20.28 9.04 14.22
CA SER A 588 20.51 10.35 14.80
C SER A 588 21.13 10.20 16.18
N PRO A 589 22.00 11.12 16.62
CA PRO A 589 22.67 10.99 17.91
C PRO A 589 21.69 10.69 19.06
N GLU A 590 20.47 11.24 18.99
CA GLU A 590 19.37 10.97 19.91
C GLU A 590 18.85 9.52 19.83
N CYS A 591 18.63 9.01 18.62
CA CYS A 591 18.25 7.62 18.38
C CYS A 591 19.35 6.64 18.78
N GLU A 592 20.60 6.90 18.41
CA GLU A 592 21.75 6.07 18.73
C GLU A 592 21.93 5.95 20.25
N VAL A 593 21.76 7.05 20.99
CA VAL A 593 21.80 7.03 22.46
C VAL A 593 20.69 6.19 23.06
N GLU A 594 19.48 6.24 22.52
CA GLU A 594 18.38 5.38 22.98
C GLU A 594 18.59 3.92 22.59
N TYR A 595 18.98 3.63 21.36
CA TYR A 595 19.27 2.27 20.91
C TYR A 595 20.38 1.62 21.75
N ASN A 596 21.50 2.33 21.97
CA ASN A 596 22.58 1.87 22.83
C ASN A 596 22.17 1.69 24.29
N LYS A 597 21.08 2.33 24.74
CA LYS A 597 20.51 2.10 26.07
C LYS A 597 19.92 0.70 26.20
N TYR A 598 19.39 0.13 25.11
CA TYR A 598 18.71 -1.17 25.08
C TYR A 598 19.44 -2.25 24.28
N SER A 599 20.53 -1.94 23.59
CA SER A 599 21.20 -2.84 22.64
C SER A 599 21.59 -4.20 23.23
N GLU A 600 22.04 -4.27 24.48
CA GLU A 600 22.34 -5.54 25.15
C GLU A 600 21.09 -6.44 25.29
N CYS A 601 19.91 -5.86 25.55
CA CYS A 601 18.65 -6.59 25.60
C CYS A 601 18.19 -6.98 24.18
N MET A 602 18.28 -6.04 23.23
CA MET A 602 17.87 -6.27 21.84
C MET A 602 18.70 -7.39 21.19
N MET A 603 20.01 -7.46 21.44
CA MET A 603 20.85 -8.55 20.91
C MET A 603 20.50 -9.92 21.49
N GLU A 604 20.12 -9.99 22.77
CA GLU A 604 19.66 -11.27 23.35
C GLU A 604 18.28 -11.68 22.82
N LEU A 605 17.43 -10.70 22.51
CA LEU A 605 16.11 -10.94 21.96
C LEU A 605 16.14 -11.25 20.46
N SER A 606 17.07 -10.67 19.68
CA SER A 606 17.12 -10.86 18.22
C SER A 606 17.35 -12.31 17.82
N GLU A 607 18.08 -13.08 18.64
CA GLU A 607 18.26 -14.53 18.41
C GLU A 607 16.94 -15.32 18.59
N MET A 608 15.96 -14.78 19.32
CA MET A 608 14.69 -15.44 19.60
C MET A 608 13.49 -14.87 18.84
N ILE A 609 13.48 -13.58 18.50
CA ILE A 609 12.32 -12.94 17.84
C ILE A 609 12.02 -13.62 16.49
N THR A 610 13.05 -14.08 15.79
CA THR A 610 12.89 -14.84 14.52
C THR A 610 12.44 -16.30 14.73
N SER A 611 12.29 -16.76 15.97
CA SER A 611 11.97 -18.16 16.31
C SER A 611 10.89 -18.31 17.39
N LEU A 612 10.04 -17.31 17.61
CA LEU A 612 8.91 -17.39 18.54
C LEU A 612 7.80 -18.29 17.96
N HIS A 613 7.96 -19.62 18.06
CA HIS A 613 6.99 -20.58 17.54
C HIS A 613 6.31 -21.42 18.63
N THR A 614 6.80 -21.36 19.87
CA THR A 614 6.25 -22.19 20.97
C THR A 614 6.03 -21.40 22.27
N SER A 615 5.20 -21.92 23.19
CA SER A 615 5.05 -21.34 24.54
C SER A 615 6.40 -21.25 25.26
N ASN A 616 7.29 -22.21 24.98
CA ASN A 616 8.61 -22.27 25.58
C ASN A 616 9.50 -21.11 25.10
N ASP A 617 9.36 -20.67 23.85
CA ASP A 617 10.11 -19.53 23.32
C ASP A 617 9.62 -18.21 23.92
N ILE A 618 8.30 -18.05 24.10
CA ILE A 618 7.73 -16.92 24.85
C ILE A 618 8.25 -16.93 26.31
N ARG A 619 8.32 -18.09 26.96
CA ARG A 619 8.89 -18.20 28.32
C ARG A 619 10.37 -17.81 28.36
N LYS A 620 11.17 -18.23 27.37
CA LYS A 620 12.57 -17.81 27.26
C LYS A 620 12.67 -16.29 27.05
N MET A 621 11.85 -15.70 26.18
CA MET A 621 11.74 -14.27 26.00
C MET A 621 11.44 -13.54 27.32
N CYS A 622 10.45 -14.00 28.08
CA CYS A 622 10.15 -13.40 29.39
C CYS A 622 11.26 -13.57 30.44
N ASN A 623 12.05 -14.65 30.35
CA ASN A 623 13.25 -14.82 31.17
C ASN A 623 14.35 -13.82 30.78
N ILE A 624 14.53 -13.54 29.48
CA ILE A 624 15.45 -12.51 29.00
C ILE A 624 15.02 -11.12 29.47
N PHE A 625 13.72 -10.78 29.36
CA PHE A 625 13.21 -9.53 29.92
C PHE A 625 13.39 -9.41 31.43
N SER A 626 13.38 -10.52 32.16
CA SER A 626 13.66 -10.55 33.61
C SER A 626 15.16 -10.44 33.95
N SER A 627 16.06 -10.44 32.95
CA SER A 627 17.50 -10.33 33.15
C SER A 627 17.92 -8.88 33.46
N THR A 628 19.11 -8.72 34.05
CA THR A 628 19.69 -7.39 34.29
C THR A 628 20.00 -6.61 33.01
N LYS A 629 20.12 -7.30 31.86
CA LYS A 629 20.39 -6.67 30.57
C LYS A 629 19.16 -5.93 30.03
N CYS A 630 17.97 -6.44 30.34
CA CYS A 630 16.69 -5.85 29.95
C CYS A 630 16.05 -4.94 31.03
N GLU A 631 16.69 -4.77 32.19
CA GLU A 631 16.15 -3.91 33.27
C GLU A 631 15.84 -2.48 32.78
N ARG A 632 16.66 -1.93 31.88
CA ARG A 632 16.44 -0.59 31.32
C ARG A 632 15.17 -0.52 30.47
N ILE A 633 15.03 -1.39 29.47
CA ILE A 633 13.86 -1.36 28.57
C ILE A 633 12.56 -1.61 29.34
N VAL A 634 12.59 -2.51 30.34
CA VAL A 634 11.44 -2.79 31.22
C VAL A 634 11.09 -1.58 32.09
N ASN A 635 12.09 -0.87 32.63
CA ASN A 635 11.83 0.35 33.42
C ASN A 635 11.30 1.51 32.56
N ASP A 636 11.65 1.56 31.27
CA ASP A 636 11.21 2.59 30.33
C ASP A 636 9.89 2.25 29.60
N ILE A 637 9.27 1.11 29.92
CA ILE A 637 8.03 0.63 29.28
C ILE A 637 6.84 1.58 29.46
N TYR A 638 6.91 2.46 30.45
CA TYR A 638 5.89 3.47 30.74
C TYR A 638 5.93 4.66 29.77
N SER A 639 6.95 4.74 28.90
CA SER A 639 7.12 5.80 27.91
C SER A 639 6.92 5.25 26.49
N PRO A 640 5.78 5.55 25.83
CA PRO A 640 5.58 5.18 24.44
C PRO A 640 6.51 5.91 23.48
N LYS A 641 6.99 7.09 23.88
CA LYS A 641 7.88 7.92 23.08
C LYS A 641 9.22 7.22 22.81
N SER A 642 9.67 7.33 21.57
CA SER A 642 11.01 6.96 21.11
C SER A 642 11.69 8.22 20.57
N ASN A 643 12.91 8.50 21.05
CA ASN A 643 13.74 9.57 20.55
C ASN A 643 14.12 9.37 19.08
N CYS A 644 14.10 8.12 18.58
CA CYS A 644 14.31 7.86 17.17
C CYS A 644 13.24 8.53 16.30
N PHE A 645 12.01 8.64 16.76
CA PHE A 645 10.96 9.27 15.95
C PHE A 645 10.93 10.80 16.03
N ASN A 646 11.80 11.42 16.83
CA ASN A 646 11.86 12.89 16.89
C ASN A 646 12.33 13.49 15.55
N THR A 647 13.11 12.76 14.76
CA THR A 647 13.61 13.20 13.45
C THR A 647 12.58 13.00 12.33
N ILE A 648 11.53 12.21 12.54
CA ILE A 648 10.49 11.96 11.53
C ILE A 648 9.69 13.23 11.22
N SER A 649 9.50 14.09 12.23
CA SER A 649 8.87 15.40 12.04
C SER A 649 9.76 16.43 11.32
N SER A 650 11.02 16.08 11.05
CA SER A 650 11.90 16.92 10.24
C SER A 650 11.59 16.70 8.75
N SER A 651 11.91 17.69 7.92
CA SER A 651 11.70 17.61 6.47
C SER A 651 12.52 16.52 5.77
N GLN A 652 13.36 15.77 6.50
CA GLN A 652 14.19 14.66 6.03
C GLN A 652 14.20 13.54 7.09
N PRO A 653 13.19 12.66 7.13
CA PRO A 653 13.16 11.55 8.08
C PRO A 653 14.36 10.63 7.86
N ASN A 654 15.11 10.34 8.92
CA ASN A 654 16.20 9.37 8.88
C ASN A 654 15.58 7.95 8.93
N ILE A 655 15.68 7.20 7.83
CA ILE A 655 15.11 5.85 7.72
C ILE A 655 15.69 4.89 8.78
N SER A 656 16.97 5.04 9.17
CA SER A 656 17.54 4.25 10.25
C SER A 656 16.83 4.50 11.57
N ASP A 657 16.55 5.76 11.88
CA ASP A 657 15.82 6.12 13.10
C ASP A 657 14.43 5.47 13.11
N TYR A 658 13.78 5.44 11.96
CA TYR A 658 12.50 4.77 11.80
C TYR A 658 12.59 3.27 12.16
N PHE A 659 13.54 2.55 11.55
CA PHE A 659 13.75 1.12 11.82
C PHE A 659 14.08 0.81 13.28
N TYR A 660 15.03 1.54 13.87
CA TYR A 660 15.40 1.35 15.28
C TYR A 660 14.24 1.73 16.21
N GLY A 661 13.52 2.82 15.90
CA GLY A 661 12.37 3.27 16.65
C GLY A 661 11.25 2.23 16.70
N ILE A 662 10.88 1.66 15.54
CA ILE A 662 9.89 0.59 15.45
C ILE A 662 10.37 -0.63 16.23
N SER A 663 11.59 -1.10 15.99
CA SER A 663 12.13 -2.30 16.64
C SER A 663 12.08 -2.21 18.16
N MET A 664 12.46 -1.05 18.72
CA MET A 664 12.40 -0.82 20.17
C MET A 664 10.96 -0.81 20.71
N ILE A 665 10.01 -0.23 19.95
CA ILE A 665 8.60 -0.23 20.34
C ILE A 665 8.00 -1.63 20.24
N SER A 666 8.30 -2.38 19.18
CA SER A 666 7.84 -3.76 19.02
C SER A 666 8.29 -4.63 20.18
N VAL A 667 9.54 -4.51 20.62
CA VAL A 667 10.06 -5.23 21.80
C VAL A 667 9.35 -4.81 23.09
N LYS A 668 9.06 -3.52 23.26
CA LYS A 668 8.26 -3.01 24.39
C LYS A 668 6.83 -3.59 24.35
N LEU A 669 6.18 -3.60 23.19
CA LEU A 669 4.86 -4.21 23.01
C LEU A 669 4.88 -5.70 23.33
N GLN A 670 5.85 -6.46 22.83
CA GLN A 670 6.01 -7.88 23.16
C GLN A 670 6.13 -8.13 24.67
N TYR A 671 6.91 -7.31 25.38
CA TYR A 671 6.97 -7.38 26.84
C TYR A 671 5.60 -7.14 27.49
N LEU A 672 4.87 -6.11 27.05
CA LEU A 672 3.55 -5.76 27.59
C LEU A 672 2.51 -6.86 27.36
N THR A 673 2.56 -7.49 26.19
CA THR A 673 1.66 -8.56 25.77
C THR A 673 1.95 -9.87 26.51
N TYR A 674 3.21 -10.28 26.63
CA TYR A 674 3.54 -11.64 27.07
C TYR A 674 4.18 -11.74 28.47
N CYS A 675 4.82 -10.69 28.97
CA CYS A 675 5.78 -10.83 30.07
C CYS A 675 5.49 -9.98 31.31
N VAL A 676 4.37 -9.24 31.33
CA VAL A 676 3.99 -8.41 32.49
C VAL A 676 3.64 -9.29 33.68
N LYS A 677 4.12 -8.89 34.86
CA LYS A 677 3.85 -9.55 36.14
C LYS A 677 3.02 -8.67 37.05
N ASP A 678 2.15 -9.29 37.83
CA ASP A 678 1.40 -8.68 38.92
C ASP A 678 2.34 -8.25 40.08
N PRO A 679 1.84 -7.50 41.09
CA PRO A 679 2.63 -7.11 42.26
C PRO A 679 3.16 -8.26 43.11
N GLN A 680 2.64 -9.48 42.94
CA GLN A 680 3.07 -10.70 43.61
C GLN A 680 4.17 -11.43 42.82
N GLY A 681 4.47 -10.98 41.60
CA GLY A 681 5.47 -11.55 40.71
C GLY A 681 4.93 -12.67 39.81
N ASN A 682 3.63 -12.93 39.81
CA ASN A 682 3.00 -13.88 38.88
C ASN A 682 2.77 -13.19 37.54
N MET A 683 2.75 -13.96 36.45
CA MET A 683 2.39 -13.41 35.14
C MET A 683 0.93 -12.93 35.17
N CYS A 684 0.63 -11.83 34.47
CA CYS A 684 -0.73 -11.34 34.34
C CYS A 684 -1.63 -12.39 33.64
N PRO A 685 -2.89 -12.62 34.08
CA PRO A 685 -3.73 -13.71 33.58
C PRO A 685 -3.81 -13.80 32.05
N LEU A 686 -3.98 -12.68 31.35
CA LEU A 686 -4.04 -12.68 29.88
C LEU A 686 -2.65 -12.93 29.24
N SER A 687 -1.53 -12.52 29.88
CA SER A 687 -0.20 -12.94 29.40
C SER A 687 0.03 -14.43 29.59
N GLU A 688 -0.43 -15.00 30.71
CA GLU A 688 -0.29 -16.41 30.99
C GLU A 688 -1.10 -17.24 29.99
N MET A 689 -2.35 -16.84 29.72
CA MET A 689 -3.19 -17.45 28.69
C MET A 689 -2.56 -17.36 27.31
N MET A 690 -2.12 -16.17 26.88
CA MET A 690 -1.43 -16.00 25.58
C MET A 690 -0.16 -16.85 25.49
N THR A 691 0.59 -16.98 26.60
CA THR A 691 1.80 -17.81 26.62
C THR A 691 1.45 -19.30 26.52
N VAL A 692 0.40 -19.76 27.22
CA VAL A 692 0.01 -21.18 27.25
C VAL A 692 -0.70 -21.59 25.96
N ASN A 693 -1.57 -20.75 25.42
CA ASN A 693 -2.36 -21.05 24.23
C ASN A 693 -1.60 -20.82 22.92
N TYR A 694 -0.40 -20.22 22.96
CA TYR A 694 0.47 -20.11 21.78
C TYR A 694 0.83 -21.46 21.15
N GLU A 695 0.62 -22.58 21.85
CA GLU A 695 0.83 -23.94 21.35
C GLU A 695 -0.39 -24.54 20.64
N MET A 696 -1.53 -23.85 20.57
CA MET A 696 -2.82 -24.50 20.30
C MET A 696 -3.26 -24.55 18.83
N GLU A 697 -2.53 -23.95 17.89
CA GLU A 697 -2.90 -24.00 16.45
C GLU A 697 -2.01 -24.89 15.58
N THR A 698 -0.98 -25.52 16.13
CA THR A 698 -0.03 -26.33 15.32
C THR A 698 0.04 -27.81 15.68
N THR A 699 -0.69 -28.28 16.71
CA THR A 699 -0.62 -29.69 17.14
C THR A 699 -1.93 -30.24 17.69
N ASP A 700 -2.42 -31.30 17.04
CA ASP A 700 -3.16 -32.43 17.63
C ASP A 700 -4.68 -32.31 17.93
N ASP A 701 -5.52 -31.92 16.97
CA ASP A 701 -6.98 -32.10 17.06
C ASP A 701 -7.51 -33.50 16.65
N GLU A 702 -6.64 -34.51 16.52
CA GLU A 702 -7.08 -35.84 16.02
C GLU A 702 -7.53 -36.87 17.08
N GLU A 703 -7.30 -36.69 18.39
CA GLU A 703 -7.39 -37.87 19.29
C GLU A 703 -8.63 -38.02 20.19
N ASN A 704 -9.67 -37.17 20.15
CA ASN A 704 -10.79 -37.34 21.10
C ASN A 704 -12.24 -37.40 20.61
N ASP A 705 -12.57 -37.25 19.32
CA ASP A 705 -14.00 -37.36 18.91
C ASP A 705 -14.43 -38.76 18.47
N LYS A 706 -14.30 -39.72 19.40
CA LYS A 706 -14.98 -41.02 19.31
C LYS A 706 -15.90 -41.22 20.52
N THR A 707 -17.03 -40.53 20.53
CA THR A 707 -18.26 -41.10 21.12
C THR A 707 -19.52 -40.63 20.40
N ASP A 708 -20.10 -41.56 19.64
CA ASP A 708 -21.43 -41.57 19.03
C ASP A 708 -22.52 -40.82 19.84
N ASN A 709 -23.12 -39.80 19.22
CA ASN A 709 -24.57 -39.58 19.26
C ASN A 709 -25.02 -38.65 18.11
N GLU A 710 -25.59 -39.28 17.07
CA GLU A 710 -26.46 -38.65 16.08
C GLU A 710 -27.58 -37.88 16.79
N ASN A 711 -27.69 -36.56 16.58
CA ASN A 711 -28.94 -35.74 16.53
C ASN A 711 -28.78 -34.25 16.95
N ASP A 712 -27.67 -33.56 16.68
CA ASP A 712 -27.67 -32.10 16.81
C ASP A 712 -27.54 -31.39 15.46
N LYS A 713 -28.41 -30.40 15.30
CA LYS A 713 -28.60 -29.60 14.10
C LYS A 713 -27.47 -28.59 14.03
N ASP A 714 -26.86 -28.57 12.87
CA ASP A 714 -25.83 -27.64 12.46
C ASP A 714 -26.42 -26.22 12.36
N ASP A 715 -26.09 -25.38 13.33
CA ASP A 715 -26.38 -23.94 13.34
C ASP A 715 -25.04 -23.24 13.02
N GLY A 716 -24.84 -22.90 11.74
CA GLY A 716 -23.61 -22.29 11.21
C GLY A 716 -23.15 -21.08 12.03
N LYS A 717 -22.09 -21.30 12.81
CA LYS A 717 -21.38 -20.27 13.58
C LYS A 717 -20.04 -20.05 12.90
N ASP A 718 -19.90 -18.90 12.26
CA ASP A 718 -18.63 -18.40 11.71
C ASP A 718 -17.57 -18.41 12.82
N THR A 719 -16.42 -19.01 12.56
CA THR A 719 -15.34 -19.26 13.53
C THR A 719 -14.38 -18.08 13.73
N ASP A 720 -14.73 -16.89 13.25
CA ASP A 720 -13.83 -15.73 13.25
C ASP A 720 -13.75 -15.00 14.62
N ASP A 721 -14.54 -15.42 15.62
CA ASP A 721 -14.51 -14.83 16.96
C ASP A 721 -13.52 -15.58 17.89
N ILE A 722 -12.26 -15.14 17.86
CA ILE A 722 -11.11 -15.66 18.64
C ILE A 722 -11.33 -15.66 20.19
N PHE A 723 -12.39 -15.06 20.72
CA PHE A 723 -12.66 -14.95 22.17
C PHE A 723 -14.07 -15.37 22.58
N ASP A 724 -14.62 -16.40 21.97
CA ASP A 724 -16.00 -16.81 22.21
C ASP A 724 -16.21 -17.63 23.51
N SER A 725 -15.15 -18.17 24.13
CA SER A 725 -15.34 -18.98 25.32
C SER A 725 -15.55 -18.12 26.58
N PRO A 726 -16.56 -18.44 27.42
CA PRO A 726 -16.75 -17.78 28.72
C PRO A 726 -15.51 -17.84 29.63
N GLU A 727 -14.68 -18.88 29.47
CA GLU A 727 -13.42 -19.05 30.16
C GLU A 727 -12.38 -17.99 29.75
N GLU A 728 -12.21 -17.73 28.45
CA GLU A 728 -11.29 -16.71 27.93
C GLU A 728 -11.75 -15.30 28.31
N LEU A 729 -13.03 -14.99 28.13
CA LEU A 729 -13.61 -13.71 28.55
C LEU A 729 -13.40 -13.47 30.05
N LYS A 730 -13.52 -14.53 30.86
CA LYS A 730 -13.22 -14.45 32.29
C LYS A 730 -11.74 -14.19 32.57
N VAL A 731 -10.81 -14.80 31.83
CA VAL A 731 -9.38 -14.51 31.96
C VAL A 731 -9.08 -13.05 31.63
N ILE A 732 -9.67 -12.52 30.55
CA ILE A 732 -9.53 -11.11 30.16
C ILE A 732 -10.11 -10.20 31.23
N ALA A 733 -11.27 -10.54 31.81
CA ALA A 733 -11.88 -9.76 32.89
C ALA A 733 -11.05 -9.82 34.19
N ASP A 734 -10.50 -10.98 34.55
CA ASP A 734 -9.64 -11.15 35.72
C ASP A 734 -8.32 -10.37 35.55
N ASP A 735 -7.77 -10.33 34.34
CA ASP A 735 -6.61 -9.49 34.00
C ASP A 735 -6.93 -7.99 34.16
N CYS A 736 -8.08 -7.56 33.63
CA CYS A 736 -8.60 -6.21 33.83
C CYS A 736 -8.76 -5.84 35.31
N ARG A 737 -9.07 -6.80 36.19
CA ARG A 737 -9.24 -6.53 37.64
C ARG A 737 -7.94 -6.29 38.39
N ILE A 738 -6.80 -6.72 37.84
CA ILE A 738 -5.50 -6.53 38.47
C ILE A 738 -4.90 -5.20 38.00
N SER A 739 -4.69 -4.25 38.91
CA SER A 739 -4.29 -2.88 38.53
C SER A 739 -3.05 -2.78 37.64
N THR A 740 -2.02 -3.62 37.88
CA THR A 740 -0.80 -3.63 37.06
C THR A 740 -1.07 -4.19 35.66
N CYS A 741 -1.91 -5.23 35.58
CA CYS A 741 -2.28 -5.87 34.32
C CYS A 741 -3.22 -4.96 33.53
N ASN A 742 -4.21 -4.35 34.19
CA ASN A 742 -5.06 -3.33 33.60
C ASN A 742 -4.25 -2.18 32.99
N PHE A 743 -3.28 -1.67 33.76
CA PHE A 743 -2.44 -0.57 33.34
C PHE A 743 -1.60 -0.90 32.09
N ARG A 744 -1.24 -2.17 31.86
CA ARG A 744 -0.48 -2.56 30.66
C ARG A 744 -1.29 -2.39 29.37
N MET A 745 -2.61 -2.64 29.40
CA MET A 745 -3.47 -2.45 28.23
C MET A 745 -3.58 -0.96 27.88
N LEU A 746 -3.55 -0.10 28.90
CA LEU A 746 -3.46 1.35 28.70
C LEU A 746 -2.13 1.76 28.04
N LEU A 747 -1.03 1.09 28.39
CA LEU A 747 0.24 1.31 27.72
C LEU A 747 0.22 0.81 26.27
N ILE A 748 -0.31 -0.40 26.03
CA ILE A 748 -0.44 -0.97 24.69
C ILE A 748 -1.23 -0.02 23.77
N LYS A 749 -2.39 0.49 24.22
CA LYS A 749 -3.16 1.51 23.49
C LYS A 749 -2.30 2.73 23.15
N LYS A 750 -1.56 3.26 24.14
CA LYS A 750 -0.68 4.42 23.94
C LYS A 750 0.47 4.16 22.96
N TYR A 751 1.02 2.94 22.92
CA TYR A 751 2.04 2.56 21.94
C TYR A 751 1.43 2.52 20.53
N TYR A 752 0.24 1.95 20.37
CA TYR A 752 -0.46 1.92 19.08
C TYR A 752 -0.84 3.32 18.60
N GLU A 753 -1.45 4.14 19.45
CA GLU A 753 -1.74 5.55 19.15
C GLU A 753 -0.45 6.29 18.77
N TYR A 754 0.66 6.04 19.46
CA TYR A 754 1.93 6.67 19.15
C TYR A 754 2.50 6.20 17.80
N LEU A 755 2.42 4.90 17.49
CA LEU A 755 2.83 4.38 16.18
C LEU A 755 1.96 4.96 15.06
N GLN A 756 0.63 4.93 15.16
CA GLN A 756 -0.27 5.53 14.17
C GLN A 756 0.08 7.01 13.90
N ASN A 757 0.32 7.78 14.97
CA ASN A 757 0.72 9.18 14.86
C ASN A 757 2.08 9.38 14.16
N VAL A 758 3.00 8.44 14.32
CA VAL A 758 4.34 8.52 13.70
C VAL A 758 4.32 8.01 12.26
N LEU A 759 3.54 6.97 11.98
CA LEU A 759 3.50 6.29 10.68
C LEU A 759 2.58 6.98 9.67
N GLY A 760 1.61 7.77 10.14
CA GLY A 760 0.68 8.50 9.25
C GLY A 760 -0.24 7.59 8.44
N SER A 761 -0.35 6.31 8.78
CA SER A 761 -1.24 5.34 8.14
C SER A 761 -2.54 5.21 8.93
N ASP A 762 -3.66 5.60 8.32
CA ASP A 762 -5.00 5.33 8.85
C ASP A 762 -5.38 3.83 8.76
N GLU A 763 -4.63 3.03 7.99
CA GLU A 763 -4.90 1.60 7.73
C GLU A 763 -4.19 0.61 8.68
N ALA A 764 -3.37 1.07 9.62
CA ALA A 764 -2.63 0.16 10.49
C ALA A 764 -3.45 -0.26 11.73
N ILE A 765 -3.88 -1.52 11.69
CA ILE A 765 -4.44 -2.37 12.75
C ILE A 765 -5.97 -2.27 12.89
N SER A 766 -6.67 -2.88 11.93
CA SER A 766 -8.12 -3.19 11.97
C SER A 766 -8.42 -4.32 12.96
N GLY A 767 -8.06 -4.13 14.23
CA GLY A 767 -8.39 -5.04 15.32
C GLY A 767 -9.57 -4.52 16.12
N ASP A 768 -10.74 -4.35 15.50
CA ASP A 768 -11.95 -3.79 16.15
C ASP A 768 -12.29 -4.52 17.46
N ASN A 769 -12.05 -5.84 17.51
CA ASN A 769 -12.25 -6.67 18.70
C ASN A 769 -11.27 -6.35 19.84
N VAL A 770 -10.02 -6.03 19.55
CA VAL A 770 -9.01 -5.68 20.57
C VAL A 770 -9.29 -4.29 21.15
N ILE A 771 -9.75 -3.35 20.31
CA ILE A 771 -10.13 -2.00 20.73
C ILE A 771 -11.33 -2.05 21.69
N MET A 772 -12.32 -2.91 21.42
CA MET A 772 -13.50 -3.09 22.28
C MET A 772 -13.12 -3.51 23.72
N PHE A 773 -12.16 -4.43 23.87
CA PHE A 773 -11.69 -4.80 25.21
C PHE A 773 -10.89 -3.68 25.88
N ILE A 774 -10.06 -2.95 25.13
CA ILE A 774 -9.26 -1.84 25.66
C ILE A 774 -10.13 -0.76 26.32
N ASP A 775 -11.32 -0.48 25.78
CA ASP A 775 -12.22 0.52 26.36
C ASP A 775 -12.80 0.06 27.71
N ASN A 776 -13.14 -1.23 27.85
CA ASN A 776 -13.51 -1.79 29.15
C ASN A 776 -12.36 -1.70 30.18
N TYR A 777 -11.12 -1.89 29.75
CA TYR A 777 -9.93 -1.68 30.60
C TYR A 777 -9.77 -0.22 31.02
N LEU A 778 -10.01 0.74 30.12
CA LEU A 778 -9.95 2.18 30.38
C LEU A 778 -10.97 2.67 31.39
N GLU A 779 -12.17 2.10 31.31
CA GLU A 779 -13.29 2.39 32.22
C GLU A 779 -13.15 1.64 33.55
N GLY A 780 -12.31 0.60 33.59
CA GLY A 780 -12.27 -0.35 34.69
C GLY A 780 -13.56 -1.16 34.80
N ASN A 781 -14.31 -1.29 33.70
CA ASN A 781 -15.57 -2.02 33.59
C ASN A 781 -15.30 -3.49 33.21
N CYS A 782 -14.51 -4.17 34.03
CA CYS A 782 -14.08 -5.54 33.74
C CYS A 782 -15.25 -6.53 33.69
N SER A 783 -16.32 -6.25 34.45
CA SER A 783 -17.55 -7.04 34.40
C SER A 783 -18.33 -6.89 33.09
N GLY A 784 -18.05 -5.86 32.29
CA GLY A 784 -18.57 -5.71 30.93
C GLY A 784 -17.97 -6.72 29.94
N ILE A 785 -16.81 -7.31 30.28
CA ILE A 785 -16.10 -8.30 29.45
C ILE A 785 -16.68 -9.71 29.65
N ASP A 786 -16.88 -10.12 30.91
CA ASP A 786 -17.34 -11.48 31.26
C ASP A 786 -18.80 -11.56 31.73
N ASN A 787 -19.55 -10.46 31.64
CA ASN A 787 -20.93 -10.32 32.13
C ASN A 787 -21.11 -10.66 33.63
N SER A 788 -20.06 -10.53 34.44
CA SER A 788 -20.12 -10.80 35.87
C SER A 788 -20.73 -9.64 36.69
N ASP A 789 -20.79 -9.80 38.02
CA ASP A 789 -21.35 -8.79 38.91
C ASP A 789 -20.39 -7.60 39.06
N SER A 790 -20.81 -6.40 38.62
CA SER A 790 -20.03 -5.15 38.68
C SER A 790 -19.52 -4.78 40.08
N SER A 791 -20.02 -5.40 41.15
CA SER A 791 -19.43 -5.27 42.49
C SER A 791 -17.99 -5.83 42.58
N LEU A 792 -17.58 -6.72 41.67
CA LEU A 792 -16.21 -7.25 41.58
C LEU A 792 -15.20 -6.19 41.09
N ASP A 793 -15.66 -5.14 40.42
CA ASP A 793 -14.79 -4.08 39.87
C ASP A 793 -14.44 -2.98 40.89
N THR A 794 -14.97 -3.09 42.11
CA THR A 794 -14.95 -2.02 43.14
C THR A 794 -13.56 -1.65 43.72
N GLY A 795 -12.47 -2.26 43.23
CA GLY A 795 -11.10 -1.90 43.59
C GLY A 795 -10.38 -0.94 42.62
N ILE A 796 -10.83 -0.86 41.36
CA ILE A 796 -10.04 -0.30 40.25
C ILE A 796 -10.26 1.22 40.11
N ILE A 797 -11.48 1.68 40.39
CA ILE A 797 -11.92 3.07 40.16
C ILE A 797 -11.24 4.09 41.10
N SER A 798 -10.59 3.63 42.18
CA SER A 798 -10.03 4.52 43.22
C SER A 798 -8.63 5.09 42.93
N SER A 799 -7.94 4.68 41.87
CA SER A 799 -6.54 5.04 41.59
C SER A 799 -6.32 6.17 40.56
N LYS A 800 -7.36 6.74 39.96
CA LYS A 800 -7.24 7.92 39.07
C LYS A 800 -7.05 9.22 39.87
N SER A 801 -5.87 9.42 40.47
CA SER A 801 -5.42 10.74 41.01
C SER A 801 -3.91 10.76 41.31
N ASN A 802 -3.20 11.62 40.56
CA ASN A 802 -1.82 12.10 40.76
C ASN A 802 -0.69 11.36 40.02
N SER A 803 -0.48 11.72 38.75
CA SER A 803 0.88 11.83 38.19
C SER A 803 0.94 13.05 37.27
N ASN A 804 1.61 14.10 37.75
CA ASN A 804 1.89 15.33 37.02
C ASN A 804 3.04 15.08 36.03
N ASP A 805 2.74 15.14 34.73
CA ASP A 805 3.59 15.75 33.71
C ASP A 805 2.82 15.79 32.37
N ASN A 806 2.34 16.99 31.98
CA ASN A 806 2.01 17.44 30.60
C ASN A 806 1.27 18.80 30.65
N ASP A 807 2.02 19.89 30.72
CA ASP A 807 1.52 21.25 31.00
C ASP A 807 0.81 21.97 29.84
N LEU A 808 0.36 21.26 28.79
CA LEU A 808 -0.56 21.83 27.79
C LEU A 808 -1.93 21.12 27.69
N ILE A 809 -2.11 19.95 28.32
CA ILE A 809 -3.36 19.18 28.27
C ILE A 809 -4.01 19.02 29.67
N ASN A 810 -3.30 19.37 30.75
CA ASN A 810 -3.81 19.27 32.13
C ASN A 810 -4.70 20.46 32.59
N GLY A 811 -5.33 21.17 31.66
CA GLY A 811 -6.43 22.04 32.02
C GLY A 811 -7.68 21.20 32.26
N ASN A 812 -8.50 21.58 33.24
CA ASN A 812 -9.91 21.17 33.22
C ASN A 812 -10.68 22.17 32.36
N PRO A 813 -11.79 21.77 31.71
CA PRO A 813 -12.74 22.73 31.16
C PRO A 813 -13.12 23.74 32.25
N THR A 814 -13.48 24.95 31.86
CA THR A 814 -13.97 25.97 32.77
C THR A 814 -15.17 25.44 33.53
N ASP A 815 -15.33 25.87 34.78
CA ASP A 815 -16.46 25.46 35.63
C ASP A 815 -17.81 25.70 34.95
N ALA A 816 -17.90 26.74 34.10
CA ALA A 816 -19.09 27.06 33.31
C ALA A 816 -19.36 25.99 32.24
N CYS A 817 -18.34 25.58 31.48
CA CYS A 817 -18.49 24.51 30.50
C CYS A 817 -18.77 23.16 31.18
N THR A 818 -18.05 22.80 32.25
CA THR A 818 -18.31 21.56 33.00
C THR A 818 -19.74 21.53 33.55
N ALA A 819 -20.25 22.66 34.04
CA ALA A 819 -21.63 22.75 34.52
C ALA A 819 -22.65 22.55 33.37
N GLU A 820 -22.37 23.08 32.19
CA GLU A 820 -23.21 22.90 31.00
C GLU A 820 -23.21 21.44 30.50
N VAL A 821 -22.04 20.82 30.34
CA VAL A 821 -21.93 19.40 29.92
C VAL A 821 -22.60 18.48 30.94
N LYS A 822 -22.38 18.71 32.23
CA LYS A 822 -23.01 17.94 33.31
C LYS A 822 -24.53 18.09 33.32
N LYS A 823 -25.05 19.27 32.98
CA LYS A 823 -26.49 19.51 32.82
C LYS A 823 -27.08 18.60 31.75
N TYR A 824 -26.36 18.40 30.64
CA TYR A 824 -26.83 17.59 29.49
C TYR A 824 -26.37 16.14 29.50
N GLN A 825 -25.51 15.74 30.44
CA GLN A 825 -24.86 14.43 30.44
C GLN A 825 -25.82 13.25 30.25
N LYS A 826 -27.00 13.28 30.88
CA LYS A 826 -28.01 12.21 30.74
C LYS A 826 -28.62 12.14 29.33
N CYS A 827 -28.77 13.30 28.68
CA CYS A 827 -29.20 13.35 27.29
C CYS A 827 -28.07 12.86 26.39
N LEU A 828 -26.86 13.38 26.58
CA LEU A 828 -25.69 13.05 25.76
C LEU A 828 -25.30 11.57 25.84
N SER A 829 -25.46 10.92 27.01
CA SER A 829 -25.21 9.49 27.16
C SER A 829 -26.29 8.58 26.55
N SER A 830 -27.36 9.17 26.01
CA SER A 830 -28.40 8.42 25.30
C SER A 830 -28.13 8.34 23.79
N PHE A 831 -27.06 8.98 23.31
CA PHE A 831 -26.55 8.82 21.96
C PHE A 831 -25.42 7.80 22.00
N ASP A 832 -25.52 6.75 21.20
CA ASP A 832 -24.31 6.08 20.71
C ASP A 832 -23.49 7.12 19.93
N PRO A 833 -22.14 7.04 19.92
CA PRO A 833 -21.29 8.10 19.42
C PRO A 833 -21.55 8.34 17.93
N LEU A 834 -22.45 9.30 17.66
CA LEU A 834 -22.73 9.95 16.37
C LEU A 834 -22.52 9.04 15.16
N GLU A 835 -23.22 7.90 15.11
CA GLU A 835 -23.41 7.24 13.82
C GLU A 835 -23.94 8.27 12.83
N LYS A 836 -23.34 8.29 11.64
CA LYS A 836 -23.70 9.26 10.61
C LYS A 836 -25.20 9.17 10.37
N ILE A 837 -25.87 10.31 10.46
CA ILE A 837 -27.28 10.42 10.09
C ILE A 837 -27.31 10.38 8.56
N ASP A 838 -27.42 9.18 8.00
CA ASP A 838 -27.35 8.89 6.56
C ASP A 838 -28.71 8.47 5.97
N SER A 839 -29.70 8.24 6.83
CA SER A 839 -31.06 7.87 6.44
C SER A 839 -32.14 8.66 7.19
N LYS A 840 -33.37 8.58 6.67
CA LYS A 840 -34.56 9.16 7.33
C LYS A 840 -34.88 8.43 8.64
N GLU A 841 -34.60 7.14 8.68
CA GLU A 841 -34.74 6.27 9.84
C GLU A 841 -33.83 6.75 10.99
N ASP A 842 -32.57 7.09 10.68
CA ASP A 842 -31.60 7.61 11.66
C ASP A 842 -32.06 8.95 12.23
N ILE A 843 -32.59 9.83 11.38
CA ILE A 843 -33.17 11.10 11.84
C ILE A 843 -34.34 10.86 12.81
N ASN A 844 -35.23 9.93 12.49
CA ASN A 844 -36.37 9.62 13.35
C ASN A 844 -35.91 9.04 14.68
N MET A 845 -34.89 8.19 14.67
CA MET A 845 -34.26 7.65 15.88
C MET A 845 -33.65 8.77 16.72
N PHE A 846 -32.83 9.63 16.12
CA PHE A 846 -32.24 10.80 16.76
C PHE A 846 -33.31 11.73 17.38
N CYS A 847 -34.37 12.06 16.66
CA CYS A 847 -35.46 12.88 17.19
C CYS A 847 -36.21 12.20 18.34
N SER A 848 -36.36 10.88 18.32
CA SER A 848 -37.00 10.14 19.40
C SER A 848 -36.18 10.15 20.70
N VAL A 849 -34.85 10.09 20.60
CA VAL A 849 -33.92 10.25 21.73
C VAL A 849 -34.02 11.67 22.29
N MET A 850 -34.00 12.67 21.41
CA MET A 850 -34.13 14.07 21.80
C MET A 850 -35.46 14.37 22.50
N ASP A 851 -36.57 13.77 22.06
CA ASP A 851 -37.89 13.93 22.68
C ASP A 851 -38.03 13.24 24.05
N ALA A 852 -37.08 12.40 24.46
CA ALA A 852 -37.13 11.69 25.72
C ALA A 852 -36.92 12.64 26.93
N GLU A 853 -37.49 12.27 28.08
CA GLU A 853 -37.39 13.08 29.31
C GLU A 853 -35.94 13.44 29.72
N PRO A 854 -34.91 12.59 29.53
CA PRO A 854 -33.51 12.97 29.80
C PRO A 854 -33.01 14.19 29.02
N CYS A 855 -33.59 14.48 27.85
CA CYS A 855 -33.17 15.55 26.94
C CYS A 855 -33.95 16.86 27.10
N LYS A 856 -34.94 16.90 28.00
CA LYS A 856 -35.80 18.08 28.20
C LYS A 856 -35.01 19.34 28.57
N GLU A 857 -34.03 19.23 29.47
CA GLU A 857 -33.19 20.36 29.87
C GLU A 857 -32.29 20.87 28.73
N PHE A 858 -31.91 20.00 27.79
CA PHE A 858 -31.17 20.35 26.59
C PHE A 858 -32.08 21.08 25.59
N ILE A 859 -33.28 20.55 25.36
CA ILE A 859 -34.29 21.17 24.48
C ILE A 859 -34.71 22.55 25.00
N ASP A 860 -34.89 22.72 26.32
CA ASP A 860 -35.24 24.02 26.90
C ASP A 860 -34.15 25.09 26.66
N ASP A 861 -32.90 24.66 26.48
CA ASP A 861 -31.74 25.52 26.23
C ASP A 861 -31.35 25.61 24.74
N ILE A 862 -32.03 24.90 23.85
CA ILE A 862 -31.65 24.74 22.43
C ILE A 862 -31.60 26.04 21.64
N ASN A 863 -32.40 27.02 22.05
CA ASN A 863 -32.52 28.32 21.39
C ASN A 863 -31.60 29.39 22.03
N LYS A 864 -30.78 29.03 23.02
CA LYS A 864 -29.75 29.93 23.55
C LYS A 864 -28.58 29.93 22.58
N SER A 865 -28.28 31.10 22.02
CA SER A 865 -27.15 31.26 21.08
C SER A 865 -25.78 31.15 21.74
N GLU A 866 -25.71 31.29 23.07
CA GLU A 866 -24.47 31.16 23.84
C GLU A 866 -24.37 29.78 24.50
N SER A 867 -23.27 29.07 24.23
CA SER A 867 -22.84 27.92 25.03
C SER A 867 -21.71 28.36 25.96
N ALA A 868 -21.75 27.91 27.21
CA ALA A 868 -20.65 28.10 28.16
C ALA A 868 -19.36 27.40 27.72
N CYS A 869 -19.46 26.40 26.83
CA CYS A 869 -18.32 25.67 26.28
C CYS A 869 -17.75 26.27 24.99
N VAL A 870 -18.50 27.14 24.30
CA VAL A 870 -18.06 27.73 23.03
C VAL A 870 -18.04 29.25 23.14
N SER A 871 -16.88 29.78 23.52
CA SER A 871 -16.61 31.22 23.45
C SER A 871 -15.85 31.56 22.17
N ILE A 872 -16.50 32.27 21.24
CA ILE A 872 -15.86 32.72 19.99
C ILE A 872 -14.76 33.76 20.27
N GLN A 873 -14.94 34.57 21.32
CA GLN A 873 -14.01 35.67 21.65
C GLN A 873 -12.77 35.19 22.39
N LYS A 874 -12.87 34.08 23.14
CA LYS A 874 -11.78 33.48 23.91
C LYS A 874 -11.93 31.96 23.94
N PRO A 875 -11.74 31.28 22.80
CA PRO A 875 -11.88 29.83 22.74
C PRO A 875 -10.87 29.19 23.69
N TYR A 876 -11.35 28.33 24.59
CA TYR A 876 -10.51 27.48 25.42
C TYR A 876 -10.61 26.07 24.88
N LEU A 877 -9.50 25.49 24.44
CA LEU A 877 -9.50 24.22 23.70
C LEU A 877 -10.28 23.12 24.43
N LEU A 878 -10.08 22.98 25.74
CA LEU A 878 -10.72 21.94 26.54
C LEU A 878 -12.22 22.17 26.75
N ASP A 879 -12.67 23.43 26.76
CA ASP A 879 -14.10 23.75 26.76
C ASP A 879 -14.75 23.29 25.47
N ILE A 880 -14.05 23.51 24.35
CA ILE A 880 -14.56 23.17 23.03
C ILE A 880 -14.56 21.65 22.82
N LEU A 881 -13.52 20.95 23.24
CA LEU A 881 -13.51 19.48 23.21
C LEU A 881 -14.63 18.90 24.08
N SER A 882 -14.88 19.49 25.25
CA SER A 882 -15.95 19.02 26.15
C SER A 882 -17.35 19.39 25.65
N GLY A 883 -17.49 20.49 24.89
CA GLY A 883 -18.76 21.00 24.39
C GLY A 883 -19.06 20.71 22.92
N GLY A 884 -18.11 20.21 22.14
CA GLY A 884 -18.24 20.00 20.69
C GLY A 884 -19.41 19.08 20.32
N VAL A 885 -19.59 18.00 21.10
CA VAL A 885 -20.75 17.10 20.95
C VAL A 885 -22.06 17.83 21.22
N THR A 886 -22.11 18.68 22.27
CA THR A 886 -23.31 19.47 22.59
C THR A 886 -23.69 20.38 21.42
N VAL A 887 -22.68 21.00 20.81
CA VAL A 887 -22.78 21.92 19.67
C VAL A 887 -23.33 21.19 18.43
N ALA A 888 -22.75 20.05 18.05
CA ALA A 888 -23.22 19.23 16.93
C ALA A 888 -24.67 18.74 17.12
N VAL A 889 -24.98 18.20 18.31
CA VAL A 889 -26.34 17.73 18.64
C VAL A 889 -27.36 18.87 18.61
N ARG A 890 -26.97 20.09 19.02
CA ARG A 890 -27.85 21.26 18.92
C ARG A 890 -28.19 21.58 17.46
N ALA A 891 -27.18 21.57 16.59
CA ALA A 891 -27.35 21.85 15.16
C ALA A 891 -28.28 20.83 14.50
N GLN A 892 -28.03 19.54 14.74
CA GLN A 892 -28.85 18.44 14.21
C GLN A 892 -30.30 18.54 14.69
N TYR A 893 -30.53 18.83 15.99
CA TYR A 893 -31.89 19.01 16.50
C TYR A 893 -32.60 20.19 15.84
N GLN A 894 -31.92 21.33 15.71
CA GLN A 894 -32.50 22.53 15.10
C GLN A 894 -32.87 22.28 13.62
N LEU A 895 -32.07 21.51 12.89
CA LEU A 895 -32.37 21.16 11.50
C LEU A 895 -33.52 20.15 11.40
N TYR A 896 -33.44 19.05 12.15
CA TYR A 896 -34.22 17.84 11.88
C TYR A 896 -35.36 17.54 12.85
N CYS A 897 -35.32 18.08 14.08
CA CYS A 897 -36.26 17.68 15.14
C CYS A 897 -37.06 18.85 15.74
N ALA A 898 -36.79 20.08 15.33
CA ALA A 898 -37.41 21.26 15.92
C ALA A 898 -38.94 21.26 15.79
N LYS A 899 -39.61 21.63 16.89
CA LYS A 899 -41.07 21.71 16.98
C LYS A 899 -41.56 23.12 17.29
N ASP A 900 -42.74 23.42 16.79
CA ASP A 900 -43.49 24.63 17.07
C ASP A 900 -44.07 24.62 18.50
N SER A 901 -44.69 25.73 18.89
CA SER A 901 -45.32 25.86 20.22
C SER A 901 -46.48 24.90 20.50
N SER A 902 -46.99 24.22 19.47
CA SER A 902 -48.04 23.20 19.56
C SER A 902 -47.50 21.76 19.59
N GLY A 903 -46.18 21.60 19.49
CA GLY A 903 -45.49 20.30 19.44
C GLY A 903 -45.45 19.67 18.04
N LYS A 904 -45.78 20.41 16.99
CA LYS A 904 -45.66 19.93 15.60
C LYS A 904 -44.28 20.27 15.04
N VAL A 905 -43.76 19.42 14.17
CA VAL A 905 -42.48 19.67 13.47
C VAL A 905 -42.54 20.99 12.71
N CYS A 906 -41.49 21.80 12.83
CA CYS A 906 -41.42 23.10 12.15
C CYS A 906 -41.44 22.92 10.61
N PRO A 907 -42.12 23.81 9.85
CA PRO A 907 -42.33 23.58 8.41
C PRO A 907 -41.04 23.42 7.58
N VAL A 908 -39.96 24.16 7.87
CA VAL A 908 -38.66 23.98 7.18
C VAL A 908 -38.01 22.66 7.57
N THR A 909 -38.12 22.25 8.84
CA THR A 909 -37.67 20.94 9.29
C THR A 909 -38.40 19.82 8.55
N GLN A 910 -39.73 19.93 8.40
CA GLN A 910 -40.51 18.97 7.61
C GLN A 910 -40.09 18.93 6.14
N LEU A 911 -39.78 20.09 5.55
CA LEU A 911 -39.27 20.16 4.16
C LEU A 911 -37.95 19.41 4.00
N LEU A 912 -37.02 19.55 4.96
CA LEU A 912 -35.75 18.82 4.95
C LEU A 912 -35.98 17.31 5.08
N LEU A 913 -36.85 16.88 6.01
CA LEU A 913 -37.19 15.46 6.21
C LEU A 913 -37.89 14.81 5.00
N ASP A 914 -38.68 15.58 4.25
CA ASP A 914 -39.42 15.08 3.08
C ASP A 914 -38.53 14.98 1.84
N ASN A 915 -37.40 15.70 1.81
CA ASN A 915 -36.47 15.73 0.69
C ASN A 915 -35.08 15.18 1.06
N TYR A 916 -34.96 14.50 2.19
CA TYR A 916 -33.72 13.86 2.61
C TYR A 916 -33.25 12.85 1.54
N GLY A 917 -31.97 12.88 1.16
CA GLY A 917 -31.42 12.16 0.00
C GLY A 917 -31.73 12.75 -1.38
N GLN A 918 -32.44 13.89 -1.45
CA GLN A 918 -32.71 14.63 -2.69
C GLN A 918 -32.47 16.14 -2.53
N ILE A 919 -31.70 16.54 -1.53
CA ILE A 919 -31.51 17.94 -1.16
C ILE A 919 -30.79 18.71 -2.27
N ASP A 920 -29.92 18.07 -3.06
CA ASP A 920 -29.27 18.66 -4.24
C ASP A 920 -30.27 19.20 -5.28
N LYS A 921 -31.50 18.67 -5.29
CA LYS A 921 -32.57 19.13 -6.18
C LYS A 921 -33.27 20.39 -5.65
N LEU A 922 -32.95 20.86 -4.46
CA LEU A 922 -33.50 22.07 -3.82
C LEU A 922 -32.70 23.35 -4.16
N SER A 923 -31.84 23.30 -5.18
CA SER A 923 -31.01 24.43 -5.60
C SER A 923 -31.81 25.67 -6.01
N GLU A 924 -33.10 25.54 -6.38
CA GLU A 924 -34.02 26.65 -6.61
C GLU A 924 -35.21 26.62 -5.65
N ILE A 925 -35.43 27.73 -4.91
CA ILE A 925 -36.60 27.87 -4.03
C ILE A 925 -37.86 28.10 -4.87
N THR A 926 -38.67 27.06 -4.99
CA THR A 926 -39.98 27.11 -5.63
C THR A 926 -40.97 27.95 -4.81
N PRO A 927 -42.07 28.45 -5.43
CA PRO A 927 -43.11 29.17 -4.69
C PRO A 927 -43.70 28.39 -3.51
N GLN A 928 -43.80 27.06 -3.63
CA GLN A 928 -44.29 26.18 -2.56
C GLN A 928 -43.30 26.12 -1.39
N GLN A 929 -42.00 25.99 -1.67
CA GLN A 929 -40.96 26.03 -0.63
C GLN A 929 -40.90 27.41 0.04
N LEU A 930 -41.08 28.48 -0.73
CA LEU A 930 -41.15 29.83 -0.17
C LEU A 930 -42.35 30.00 0.79
N GLU A 931 -43.50 29.42 0.48
CA GLU A 931 -44.66 29.41 1.39
C GLU A 931 -44.35 28.64 2.68
N ILE A 932 -43.66 27.50 2.59
CA ILE A 932 -43.20 26.71 3.74
C ILE A 932 -42.22 27.54 4.61
N ILE A 933 -41.21 28.14 3.99
CA ILE A 933 -40.23 29.02 4.65
C ILE A 933 -40.93 30.19 5.34
N THR A 934 -41.90 30.81 4.67
CA THR A 934 -42.69 31.93 5.22
C THR A 934 -43.55 31.48 6.40
N SER A 935 -44.17 30.30 6.31
CA SER A 935 -44.98 29.73 7.38
C SER A 935 -44.12 29.43 8.62
N ASP A 936 -42.92 28.89 8.42
CA ASP A 936 -41.97 28.62 9.49
C ASP A 936 -41.49 29.91 10.18
N CYS A 937 -41.14 30.94 9.38
CA CYS A 937 -40.72 32.27 9.86
C CYS A 937 -41.81 32.96 10.71
N LYS A 938 -43.09 32.68 10.46
CA LYS A 938 -44.21 33.27 11.21
C LYS A 938 -44.45 32.62 12.57
N ASP A 939 -44.06 31.36 12.75
CA ASP A 939 -44.15 30.71 14.05
C ASP A 939 -43.00 31.18 14.95
N SER A 940 -43.31 31.68 16.15
CA SER A 940 -42.30 32.25 17.02
C SER A 940 -41.27 31.24 17.53
N SER A 941 -41.63 29.96 17.68
CA SER A 941 -40.73 28.90 18.11
C SER A 941 -39.79 28.52 16.96
N CYS A 942 -40.35 28.29 15.77
CA CYS A 942 -39.57 27.94 14.60
C CYS A 942 -38.67 29.11 14.12
N TYR A 943 -39.15 30.35 14.23
CA TYR A 943 -38.33 31.55 14.01
C TYR A 943 -37.14 31.63 14.97
N ALA A 944 -37.38 31.45 16.27
CA ALA A 944 -36.33 31.47 17.28
C ALA A 944 -35.29 30.38 17.01
N ARG A 945 -35.73 29.17 16.67
CA ARG A 945 -34.87 28.05 16.29
C ARG A 945 -34.01 28.37 15.08
N MET A 946 -34.58 28.91 14.00
CA MET A 946 -33.80 29.17 12.78
C MET A 946 -32.79 30.30 13.01
N THR A 947 -33.18 31.32 13.78
CA THR A 947 -32.27 32.42 14.12
C THR A 947 -31.10 31.91 14.96
N ALA A 948 -31.35 31.05 15.94
CA ALA A 948 -30.31 30.42 16.75
C ALA A 948 -29.39 29.53 15.90
N PHE A 949 -29.95 28.74 14.98
CA PHE A 949 -29.20 27.90 14.05
C PHE A 949 -28.32 28.72 13.10
N ILE A 950 -28.86 29.80 12.52
CA ILE A 950 -28.11 30.70 11.63
C ILE A 950 -26.92 31.31 12.38
N GLU A 951 -27.17 31.91 13.54
CA GLU A 951 -26.14 32.52 14.37
C GLU A 951 -25.05 31.51 14.72
N PHE A 952 -25.46 30.28 15.03
CA PHE A 952 -24.57 29.18 15.34
C PHE A 952 -23.74 28.72 14.12
N SER A 953 -24.37 28.52 12.96
CA SER A 953 -23.70 28.12 11.71
C SER A 953 -22.67 29.15 11.23
N GLU A 954 -22.94 30.46 11.43
CA GLU A 954 -21.99 31.54 11.11
C GLU A 954 -20.79 31.60 12.07
N ASN A 955 -20.87 30.93 13.22
CA ASN A 955 -19.84 30.94 14.26
C ASN A 955 -18.96 29.69 14.22
N ILE A 956 -19.44 28.56 13.68
CA ILE A 956 -18.64 27.32 13.52
C ILE A 956 -17.36 27.56 12.69
N PRO A 957 -17.41 28.14 11.47
CA PRO A 957 -16.19 28.34 10.68
C PRO A 957 -15.18 29.25 11.37
N LYS A 958 -15.65 30.28 12.08
CA LYS A 958 -14.80 31.18 12.87
C LYS A 958 -14.17 30.46 14.05
N LEU A 959 -14.89 29.55 14.68
CA LEU A 959 -14.38 28.71 15.76
C LEU A 959 -13.31 27.75 15.24
N LYS A 960 -13.56 27.09 14.10
CA LYS A 960 -12.62 26.21 13.40
C LYS A 960 -11.33 26.97 13.07
N GLU A 961 -11.43 28.13 12.42
CA GLU A 961 -10.28 28.98 12.08
C GLU A 961 -9.49 29.43 13.33
N ASN A 962 -10.18 29.88 14.38
CA ASN A 962 -9.52 30.29 15.63
C ASN A 962 -8.81 29.12 16.33
N LEU A 963 -9.34 27.90 16.25
CA LEU A 963 -8.71 26.72 16.85
C LEU A 963 -7.51 26.23 16.05
N THR A 964 -7.65 26.16 14.72
CA THR A 964 -6.56 25.77 13.82
C THR A 964 -5.38 26.74 13.93
N THR A 965 -5.63 28.01 14.24
CA THR A 965 -4.57 29.01 14.46
C THR A 965 -4.00 29.02 15.88
N MET A 966 -4.75 28.53 16.89
CA MET A 966 -4.30 28.48 18.29
C MET A 966 -3.39 27.30 18.61
N THR A 967 -3.41 26.24 17.81
CA THR A 967 -2.60 25.04 18.02
C THR A 967 -1.69 24.76 16.83
N SER A 968 -0.40 24.57 17.07
CA SER A 968 0.55 24.05 16.08
C SER A 968 0.55 22.51 16.05
N ASN A 969 -0.24 21.85 16.89
CA ASN A 969 -0.32 20.40 16.98
C ASN A 969 -1.38 19.87 16.00
N GLU A 970 -0.94 19.11 15.00
CA GLU A 970 -1.80 18.53 13.95
C GLU A 970 -2.85 17.55 14.52
N LEU A 971 -2.54 16.79 15.57
CA LEU A 971 -3.54 15.94 16.24
C LEU A 971 -4.68 16.78 16.83
N ILE A 972 -4.36 17.91 17.45
CA ILE A 972 -5.39 18.81 17.98
C ILE A 972 -6.18 19.43 16.82
N LYS A 973 -5.55 19.73 15.69
CA LYS A 973 -6.26 20.21 14.50
C LYS A 973 -7.18 19.15 13.93
N GLU A 974 -6.77 17.89 13.88
CA GLU A 974 -7.61 16.78 13.37
C GLU A 974 -8.72 16.42 14.34
N VAL A 975 -8.46 16.39 15.66
CA VAL A 975 -9.51 16.21 16.67
C VAL A 975 -10.50 17.39 16.62
N VAL A 976 -10.02 18.61 16.45
CA VAL A 976 -10.88 19.79 16.24
C VAL A 976 -11.66 19.66 14.93
N LYS A 977 -11.04 19.16 13.85
CA LYS A 977 -11.68 18.92 12.57
C LYS A 977 -12.77 17.87 12.73
N ASN A 978 -12.50 16.70 13.30
CA ASN A 978 -13.48 15.61 13.46
C ASN A 978 -14.61 15.94 14.45
N ASN A 979 -14.35 16.73 15.50
CA ASN A 979 -15.38 17.10 16.47
C ASN A 979 -16.17 18.38 16.12
N ILE A 980 -15.69 19.18 15.16
CA ILE A 980 -16.32 20.46 14.77
C ILE A 980 -16.70 20.50 13.27
N ASP A 981 -16.23 19.55 12.44
CA ASP A 981 -16.80 19.28 11.11
C ASP A 981 -18.18 18.65 11.29
N PHE A 982 -19.11 19.53 11.61
CA PHE A 982 -20.48 19.36 11.23
C PHE A 982 -20.55 19.55 9.71
N ASP A 983 -20.35 18.47 8.97
CA ASP A 983 -20.43 18.47 7.51
C ASP A 983 -21.90 18.61 7.10
N VAL A 984 -22.35 19.86 7.07
CA VAL A 984 -23.63 20.21 6.46
C VAL A 984 -23.42 20.05 4.97
N ASP A 985 -24.02 19.00 4.42
CA ASP A 985 -24.10 18.76 2.97
C ASP A 985 -24.20 20.09 2.22
N SER A 986 -23.31 20.28 1.24
CA SER A 986 -23.16 21.56 0.53
C SER A 986 -24.48 22.11 -0.02
N SER A 987 -25.43 21.24 -0.38
CA SER A 987 -26.77 21.60 -0.83
C SER A 987 -27.69 22.07 0.32
N ILE A 988 -27.55 21.49 1.51
CA ILE A 988 -28.18 22.02 2.73
C ILE A 988 -27.60 23.40 3.05
N SER A 989 -26.28 23.58 2.97
CA SER A 989 -25.61 24.87 3.21
C SER A 989 -26.12 25.96 2.26
N ASP A 990 -26.26 25.67 0.98
CA ASP A 990 -26.82 26.59 -0.03
C ASP A 990 -28.28 26.97 0.26
N LEU A 991 -29.10 25.99 0.65
CA LEU A 991 -30.48 26.23 1.06
C LEU A 991 -30.53 27.12 2.33
N LEU A 992 -29.71 26.80 3.33
CA LEU A 992 -29.61 27.55 4.58
C LEU A 992 -29.14 28.98 4.36
N ASN A 993 -28.19 29.23 3.48
CA ASN A 993 -27.73 30.58 3.13
C ASN A 993 -28.86 31.42 2.53
N LYS A 994 -29.66 30.82 1.62
CA LYS A 994 -30.83 31.49 1.02
C LYS A 994 -31.90 31.77 2.08
N VAL A 995 -32.21 30.77 2.91
CA VAL A 995 -33.18 30.88 4.01
C VAL A 995 -32.70 31.91 5.04
N SER A 996 -31.42 31.96 5.37
CA SER A 996 -30.83 32.85 6.37
C SER A 996 -31.12 34.32 6.08
N SER A 997 -30.91 34.75 4.83
CA SER A 997 -31.21 36.12 4.39
C SER A 997 -32.68 36.51 4.62
N TYR A 998 -33.60 35.55 4.50
CA TYR A 998 -35.02 35.75 4.72
C TYR A 998 -35.37 35.91 6.21
N TYR A 999 -34.74 35.13 7.10
CA TYR A 999 -34.94 35.23 8.55
C TYR A 999 -34.26 36.46 9.17
N GLN A 1000 -33.07 36.81 8.68
CA GLN A 1000 -32.29 37.97 9.17
C GLN A 1000 -32.95 39.31 8.80
N SER A 1001 -33.59 39.40 7.62
CA SER A 1001 -34.30 40.60 7.18
C SER A 1001 -35.62 40.86 7.92
N LYS A 1002 -36.08 39.93 8.77
CA LYS A 1002 -37.37 39.97 9.50
C LYS A 1002 -38.59 40.15 8.59
N GLU A 1003 -38.49 39.76 7.32
CA GLU A 1003 -39.57 39.84 6.34
C GLU A 1003 -40.64 38.72 6.50
N CYS A 1004 -40.74 38.09 7.68
CA CYS A 1004 -41.74 37.03 7.96
C CYS A 1004 -43.22 37.47 7.79
N GLY A 1005 -43.49 38.77 7.59
CA GLY A 1005 -44.83 39.35 7.53
C GLY A 1005 -45.25 39.97 6.19
N THR A 1006 -44.38 40.09 5.19
CA THR A 1006 -44.65 40.92 3.99
C THR A 1006 -44.96 40.16 2.70
N ALA A 1007 -45.17 38.84 2.76
CA ALA A 1007 -45.71 38.05 1.63
C ALA A 1007 -47.22 38.31 1.42
N ASP A 1008 -47.66 39.57 1.46
CA ASP A 1008 -49.01 39.99 1.11
C ASP A 1008 -49.04 40.23 -0.42
N ASN A 1009 -49.06 39.13 -1.19
CA ASN A 1009 -49.49 39.00 -2.61
C ASN A 1009 -49.10 40.07 -3.66
N THR A 1010 -48.12 40.94 -3.45
CA THR A 1010 -47.65 41.91 -4.48
C THR A 1010 -46.22 41.70 -4.94
N ILE A 1011 -45.60 40.55 -4.70
CA ILE A 1011 -44.29 40.22 -5.29
C ILE A 1011 -44.54 39.70 -6.71
N SER A 1012 -44.66 40.65 -7.66
CA SER A 1012 -44.55 40.39 -9.10
C SER A 1012 -43.23 40.87 -9.68
N ASP A 1013 -42.21 41.09 -8.86
CA ASP A 1013 -40.88 41.51 -9.33
C ASP A 1013 -39.86 40.40 -9.09
N GLU A 1014 -39.53 39.67 -10.16
CA GLU A 1014 -38.47 38.67 -10.28
C GLU A 1014 -37.04 39.21 -9.99
N ASN A 1015 -36.89 40.48 -9.60
CA ASN A 1015 -35.60 41.15 -9.47
C ASN A 1015 -35.08 41.33 -8.04
N LYS A 1016 -35.75 40.82 -7.00
CA LYS A 1016 -35.30 41.04 -5.61
C LYS A 1016 -34.34 39.97 -5.04
N PHE A 1017 -34.10 38.89 -5.79
CA PHE A 1017 -33.10 37.86 -5.44
C PHE A 1017 -31.80 37.95 -6.26
N SER A 1018 -31.66 38.98 -7.10
CA SER A 1018 -30.43 39.27 -7.85
C SER A 1018 -29.69 40.46 -7.23
N SER A 1019 -28.61 40.17 -6.50
CA SER A 1019 -27.42 41.03 -6.34
C SER A 1019 -27.63 42.51 -6.03
N ASP A 1020 -28.18 42.87 -4.86
CA ASP A 1020 -27.94 44.20 -4.28
C ASP A 1020 -28.16 44.23 -2.76
N VAL A 1021 -27.11 43.88 -2.01
CA VAL A 1021 -26.96 44.24 -0.59
C VAL A 1021 -25.64 45.02 -0.45
N SER A 1022 -25.65 46.25 -0.94
CA SER A 1022 -24.62 47.27 -0.64
C SER A 1022 -25.30 48.63 -0.48
N SER A 1023 -26.22 48.76 0.47
CA SER A 1023 -26.48 50.02 1.17
C SER A 1023 -27.56 49.81 2.22
N HIS A 1024 -27.15 49.49 3.44
CA HIS A 1024 -27.71 50.00 4.71
C HIS A 1024 -27.26 49.12 5.88
N LEU A 1025 -26.02 49.32 6.34
CA LEU A 1025 -25.62 49.02 7.71
C LEU A 1025 -24.73 50.14 8.29
N ASN A 1026 -24.84 50.26 9.61
CA ASN A 1026 -24.48 51.31 10.56
C ASN A 1026 -22.98 51.71 10.58
N PRO A 1027 -22.58 53.00 10.78
CA PRO A 1027 -21.25 53.50 10.43
C PRO A 1027 -20.16 53.39 11.52
N ASN A 1028 -20.16 52.37 12.39
CA ASN A 1028 -19.25 52.35 13.57
C ASN A 1028 -18.16 51.28 13.60
N ILE A 1029 -17.83 50.64 12.46
CA ILE A 1029 -16.78 49.59 12.40
C ILE A 1029 -15.71 49.90 11.34
N ASN A 1030 -15.75 51.07 10.69
CA ASN A 1030 -14.87 51.38 9.55
C ASN A 1030 -13.53 52.06 9.86
N ASP A 1031 -13.19 52.28 11.15
CA ASP A 1031 -11.94 52.97 11.52
C ASP A 1031 -10.74 52.04 11.75
N TYR A 1032 -10.89 50.71 11.64
CA TYR A 1032 -9.78 49.76 11.80
C TYR A 1032 -9.24 49.18 10.48
N PHE A 1033 -10.01 49.22 9.38
CA PHE A 1033 -9.62 48.62 8.09
C PHE A 1033 -9.01 49.60 7.07
N ILE A 1034 -9.06 50.91 7.30
CA ILE A 1034 -8.45 51.93 6.41
C ILE A 1034 -6.92 52.03 6.61
N GLY A 1035 -6.36 51.37 7.64
CA GLY A 1035 -4.93 51.44 7.97
C GLY A 1035 -3.99 50.58 7.10
N LEU A 1036 -4.48 49.53 6.44
CA LEU A 1036 -3.63 48.55 5.74
C LEU A 1036 -3.54 48.77 4.22
N ASP A 1037 -4.60 49.28 3.59
CA ASP A 1037 -4.58 49.66 2.16
C ASP A 1037 -3.77 50.93 1.86
N TYR A 1038 -3.54 51.77 2.88
CA TYR A 1038 -2.71 52.97 2.78
C TYR A 1038 -1.19 52.66 2.82
N LEU A 1039 -0.79 51.49 3.35
CA LEU A 1039 0.62 51.06 3.42
C LEU A 1039 1.04 50.27 2.17
N SER A 1040 0.17 49.41 1.63
CA SER A 1040 0.44 48.63 0.41
C SER A 1040 0.64 49.52 -0.83
N ASN A 1041 -0.16 50.58 -0.97
CA ASN A 1041 -0.06 51.51 -2.09
C ASN A 1041 1.13 52.50 -2.00
N LYS A 1042 1.78 52.62 -0.84
CA LYS A 1042 2.91 53.55 -0.64
C LYS A 1042 4.28 52.88 -0.84
N LEU A 1043 4.36 51.55 -0.73
CA LEU A 1043 5.57 50.79 -1.06
C LEU A 1043 5.78 50.66 -2.59
N ASN A 1044 4.70 50.47 -3.36
CA ASN A 1044 4.78 50.40 -4.83
C ASN A 1044 5.10 51.74 -5.50
N TYR A 1045 4.94 52.87 -4.81
CA TYR A 1045 5.24 54.21 -5.33
C TYR A 1045 6.68 54.67 -5.05
N LEU A 1046 7.46 53.93 -4.23
CA LEU A 1046 8.86 54.26 -3.91
C LEU A 1046 9.90 53.53 -4.78
N LEU A 1047 9.45 52.59 -5.64
CA LEU A 1047 10.32 51.84 -6.56
C LEU A 1047 10.39 52.42 -7.99
N TYR A 1048 9.75 53.56 -8.26
CA TYR A 1048 9.67 54.15 -9.60
C TYR A 1048 9.86 55.69 -9.59
N CYS A 1049 10.99 56.20 -9.08
CA CYS A 1049 11.44 57.58 -9.35
C CYS A 1049 12.87 57.85 -8.83
N SER A 1050 13.89 57.82 -9.70
CA SER A 1050 14.90 58.90 -9.79
C SER A 1050 15.87 58.67 -10.97
N GLU A 1051 15.61 59.33 -12.09
CA GLU A 1051 16.70 59.89 -12.90
C GLU A 1051 17.10 61.23 -12.27
N ASP A 1052 18.42 61.48 -12.11
CA ASP A 1052 19.19 62.57 -12.76
C ASP A 1052 20.37 63.11 -11.87
N LYS A 1053 21.58 63.20 -12.48
CA LYS A 1053 22.78 64.06 -12.17
C LYS A 1053 23.67 63.74 -10.95
N ASP A 1054 25.01 63.74 -10.98
CA ASP A 1054 26.07 64.29 -11.86
C ASP A 1054 27.40 63.46 -11.74
N ASP A 1055 28.20 63.52 -12.81
CA ASP A 1055 29.68 63.55 -12.95
C ASP A 1055 30.62 62.55 -12.22
N ASN A 1056 31.22 61.63 -13.00
CA ASN A 1056 32.66 61.70 -13.36
C ASN A 1056 33.12 60.59 -14.34
N GLN A 1057 33.40 61.01 -15.58
CA GLN A 1057 34.47 60.59 -16.51
C GLN A 1057 34.83 59.10 -16.76
N CYS A 1058 34.38 58.61 -17.94
CA CYS A 1058 35.14 58.08 -19.12
C CYS A 1058 36.24 56.99 -19.01
N PRO A 1059 36.61 56.29 -20.13
CA PRO A 1059 35.89 55.97 -21.39
C PRO A 1059 36.07 54.47 -21.81
N ILE A 1060 35.27 53.87 -22.71
CA ILE A 1060 35.50 53.60 -24.16
C ILE A 1060 34.43 52.51 -24.47
N SER A 1061 33.28 52.77 -25.06
CA SER A 1061 32.92 53.01 -26.48
C SER A 1061 33.19 51.84 -27.45
N ASP A 1062 32.07 51.34 -27.99
CA ASP A 1062 31.83 50.85 -29.36
C ASP A 1062 32.31 49.45 -29.77
N TYR A 1063 31.37 48.56 -30.06
CA TYR A 1063 31.08 48.13 -31.45
C TYR A 1063 29.75 47.36 -31.53
N HIS A 1064 28.79 47.91 -32.29
CA HIS A 1064 27.69 47.17 -32.91
C HIS A 1064 28.21 46.46 -34.18
N PHE A 1065 27.77 45.23 -34.47
CA PHE A 1065 27.23 44.85 -35.79
C PHE A 1065 26.48 43.49 -35.76
N ASN A 1066 25.52 43.41 -36.67
CA ASN A 1066 24.49 42.39 -36.91
C ASN A 1066 24.98 41.01 -37.41
N CYS A 1067 24.05 40.05 -37.32
CA CYS A 1067 24.01 38.70 -37.89
C CYS A 1067 24.52 38.57 -39.34
N VAL A 1068 25.24 37.47 -39.63
CA VAL A 1068 25.14 36.63 -40.85
C VAL A 1068 25.51 35.17 -40.50
N GLU A 1069 24.85 34.27 -41.23
CA GLU A 1069 24.78 32.79 -41.27
C GLU A 1069 26.08 31.97 -41.33
N GLU A 1070 25.94 30.72 -40.85
CA GLU A 1070 26.55 29.42 -41.24
C GLU A 1070 28.06 29.30 -41.57
N ILE A 1071 28.75 28.35 -40.90
CA ILE A 1071 29.41 27.15 -41.49
C ILE A 1071 30.11 26.30 -40.39
N ASN A 1072 30.07 24.99 -40.64
CA ASN A 1072 30.50 23.79 -39.91
C ASN A 1072 31.93 23.68 -39.33
N ASP A 1073 32.00 22.77 -38.34
CA ASP A 1073 33.01 21.75 -38.00
C ASP A 1073 34.39 22.09 -37.40
N THR A 1074 34.60 21.43 -36.25
CA THR A 1074 35.80 20.76 -35.72
C THR A 1074 36.93 21.53 -35.01
N GLU A 1075 37.29 20.94 -33.86
CA GLU A 1075 38.55 20.97 -33.10
C GLU A 1075 38.76 21.95 -31.93
N GLN A 1076 39.48 21.38 -30.95
CA GLN A 1076 39.67 21.72 -29.54
C GLN A 1076 40.24 23.12 -29.27
N TYR A 1077 39.88 23.70 -28.11
CA TYR A 1077 40.72 24.70 -27.45
C TYR A 1077 40.88 24.41 -25.95
N THR A 1078 42.15 24.24 -25.57
CA THR A 1078 42.68 24.30 -24.21
C THR A 1078 42.77 25.76 -23.76
N LEU A 1079 42.35 26.07 -22.52
CA LEU A 1079 42.58 27.37 -21.90
C LEU A 1079 44.08 27.59 -21.68
N THR A 1080 44.56 28.80 -21.99
CA THR A 1080 45.97 29.15 -21.81
C THR A 1080 46.26 29.57 -20.37
N GLU A 1081 47.49 29.31 -19.90
CA GLU A 1081 48.01 29.63 -18.55
C GLU A 1081 47.76 31.10 -18.14
N LYS A 1082 47.63 32.01 -19.12
CA LYS A 1082 47.36 33.44 -18.91
C LYS A 1082 45.93 33.77 -18.47
N GLN A 1083 44.98 32.85 -18.67
CA GLN A 1083 43.60 32.96 -18.21
C GLN A 1083 43.42 32.39 -16.79
N LEU A 1084 44.33 31.50 -16.36
CA LEU A 1084 44.37 30.97 -15.00
C LEU A 1084 44.99 31.95 -13.99
N ASP A 1085 45.89 32.83 -14.44
CA ASP A 1085 46.51 33.84 -13.56
C ASP A 1085 45.57 35.02 -13.22
N ILE A 1086 44.57 35.33 -14.06
CA ILE A 1086 43.59 36.39 -13.77
C ILE A 1086 42.60 35.96 -12.67
N ILE A 1087 42.37 34.66 -12.50
CA ILE A 1087 41.46 34.13 -11.47
C ILE A 1087 42.16 34.01 -10.10
N LYS A 1088 43.50 33.97 -10.06
CA LYS A 1088 44.27 33.80 -8.81
C LYS A 1088 44.58 35.10 -8.07
N ASP A 1089 44.48 36.26 -8.70
CA ASP A 1089 44.90 37.53 -8.10
C ASP A 1089 43.78 38.35 -7.44
N ASP A 1090 42.50 37.94 -7.55
CA ASP A 1090 41.36 38.68 -6.97
C ASP A 1090 40.94 38.22 -5.56
N CYS A 1091 41.77 37.40 -4.88
CA CYS A 1091 41.47 36.88 -3.53
C CYS A 1091 42.53 37.25 -2.47
N ARG A 1092 42.91 38.52 -2.36
CA ARG A 1092 43.68 39.04 -1.21
C ARG A 1092 43.32 40.48 -0.84
N ASP A 1093 42.25 40.70 -0.07
CA ASP A 1093 42.24 41.77 0.94
C ASP A 1093 41.23 41.51 2.09
N ASP A 1094 41.74 41.53 3.32
CA ASP A 1094 41.09 41.11 4.58
C ASP A 1094 40.26 42.22 5.26
N LYS A 1095 39.56 43.07 4.48
CA LYS A 1095 38.85 44.24 5.03
C LYS A 1095 37.41 44.47 4.61
N CYS A 1096 36.69 43.42 4.19
CA CYS A 1096 35.26 43.55 3.83
C CYS A 1096 34.31 42.56 4.54
N THR A 1097 34.69 42.00 5.69
CA THR A 1097 33.89 40.95 6.36
C THR A 1097 32.80 41.48 7.30
N ASN A 1098 32.84 42.75 7.73
CA ASN A 1098 31.88 43.27 8.73
C ASN A 1098 30.74 44.15 8.19
N GLN A 1099 30.68 44.45 6.89
CA GLN A 1099 29.53 45.15 6.28
C GLN A 1099 28.62 44.23 5.47
N ARG A 1100 29.08 43.00 5.17
CA ARG A 1100 28.31 41.99 4.40
C ARG A 1100 27.23 41.31 5.26
N ASN A 1101 27.48 41.11 6.55
CA ASN A 1101 26.53 40.44 7.46
C ASN A 1101 25.35 41.33 7.89
N ILE A 1102 25.50 42.66 7.90
CA ILE A 1102 24.39 43.58 8.23
C ILE A 1102 23.48 43.77 7.01
N PHE A 1103 24.02 43.67 5.79
CA PHE A 1103 23.25 43.79 4.56
C PHE A 1103 22.41 42.53 4.25
N PHE A 1104 22.91 41.33 4.58
CA PHE A 1104 22.15 40.08 4.41
C PHE A 1104 21.08 39.85 5.49
N ILE A 1105 21.22 40.41 6.71
CA ILE A 1105 20.19 40.33 7.75
C ILE A 1105 18.98 41.23 7.42
N LEU A 1106 19.19 42.33 6.67
CA LEU A 1106 18.11 43.25 6.28
C LEU A 1106 17.37 42.82 4.99
N LEU A 1107 17.99 42.00 4.14
CA LEU A 1107 17.35 41.39 2.96
C LEU A 1107 16.60 40.07 3.28
N LYS A 1108 16.76 39.54 4.49
CA LYS A 1108 16.00 38.37 4.98
C LYS A 1108 14.73 38.77 5.74
N TYR A 1109 14.50 40.08 5.92
CA TYR A 1109 13.36 40.66 6.66
C TYR A 1109 12.47 41.57 5.78
N ILE A 1110 12.84 41.75 4.51
CA ILE A 1110 12.04 42.32 3.42
C ILE A 1110 11.73 41.15 2.50
#